data_AF-A0AA36JCC4-F1
#
_entry.id   AF-A0AA36JCC4-F1
#
_cell.length_a   1.000
_cell.length_b   1.000
_cell.length_c   1.000
_cell.angle_alpha   90.00
_cell.angle_beta   90.00
_cell.angle_gamma   90.00
#
_symmetry.space_group_name_H-M   'P 1'
#
loop_
_entity.id
_entity.type
_entity.pdbx_description
1 polymer ?
#
loop_
_entity_poly.entity_id
_entity_poly.type
_entity_poly.pdbx_seq_one_letter_code
_entity_poly.pdbx_strand_id
1 'polypeptide(L)'
;MAFPTEEKDPLVPVDVRQEWAGFDLVKVGGEKLLSCKRGNLVLLSGCITTTAPMKQKANFDITVGQVPIHCVPKRFVPFVAPTAMSRYEGIRQCSTSATVRRDGRLVINFSKNTNPMVLHFSGLAFNVGEPVQEIEFLQLDPKESKLTLRPSDDPPAIQCEGKIVTLQGCLQEAAYGFASQNIARLPEGFRPRREIRCMAPLLRRCQEDFGQCDLADQSIALTLKPDGTVAVQGGNIHMVDQKGNMRVLPQKKAGMLSFDGIRFFLGNDAVPIELSSLLKTEEEKKKDEKKNKLLQLFGPRVKNTAVACKQDGIILLEGSLDWDANRPLHNKQVIATLPKGYWPRRRETFFTRGCQEERRRVDIDVYGRIFCTEGADRASDGGGGYVDLSGILFIGAAQPPSGAPLDPDTDDLRLVYNPNTSEVPASSFKGRELLEKFIKRCNVYEWKLLHNAMARGAGRRMLTPLGDSVKIRGWERGNEYNLGKREHSLWRDCLKGPLGERYGISTWHTLMHLSYRKLDEVLDCCPDLGDEGRRHIKGIKRTLEGEWERSRRPGLTFRHLESLAQEIADQMSRHWDFRAQLQGLLKNDFRAPSTIEHLFPRHVNRSQAEIIKANVHEKDFHRFEEIRQFFFLHETTGSNMTHCTLMGAQDMFTTTGKWHFPDAKEVQMQLFENIAWLAERNIYHYISERQTPRFPFIEDFDIQAEVDWKEPDPGQIRPDPPDELILQKPQRDGDEVFGDPGLFLKYRAMAIHMIYPQIENLYCLVYSASGYNKGKEMMKSSFHLVWPQLVVDPDRAPVIRYVTLGIYKNETNKPGSPLNQMQRRLMELHESNEWELVFDSTTINARNGLRLPYSDKASMVVKDPGDREKIKRGELSKNSAFKVRITEGRPSRAVGRLDFTFRKDEDGQDVLEDARWVADERSYTRAEWIKMGSCRRDQNSQEATEITPWQLGPDVMKMLPKKPGEKYYREYDENLEGFTTHVPYPNIMRCSLPTREFVDIWDEQLAEEMDALEEEMEPELRVRIAGQWVSITEDQAIWRAPAVTQFPDKFPDWDWGVGSYKLLRPAELTYIRKKGKIILDGPKDVLEPLLRVLALCRTEPDDHPIMPIYDVTKMERYPGSCWGATN
;
A
#
# COMPACT_ATOMS: atom_id res chain seq x y z
N MET A 1 32.30 17.36 -58.64
CA MET A 1 31.50 18.02 -57.59
C MET A 1 31.32 17.01 -56.47
N ALA A 2 32.03 17.16 -55.37
CA ALA A 2 31.87 16.29 -54.20
C ALA A 2 30.62 16.77 -53.45
N PHE A 3 29.68 15.86 -53.20
CA PHE A 3 28.55 16.14 -52.32
C PHE A 3 29.09 16.42 -50.91
N PRO A 4 28.59 17.46 -50.21
CA PRO A 4 28.98 17.69 -48.83
C PRO A 4 28.55 16.47 -48.00
N THR A 5 29.52 15.82 -47.37
CA THR A 5 29.25 14.81 -46.35
C THR A 5 28.40 15.48 -45.26
N GLU A 6 27.18 14.99 -45.04
CA GLU A 6 26.30 15.45 -43.96
C GLU A 6 27.08 15.49 -42.64
N GLU A 7 27.41 16.70 -42.17
CA GLU A 7 27.86 16.90 -40.80
C GLU A 7 26.72 16.45 -39.89
N LYS A 8 26.93 15.33 -39.19
CA LYS A 8 26.01 14.89 -38.15
C LYS A 8 25.99 15.98 -37.09
N ASP A 9 24.90 16.75 -37.00
CA ASP A 9 24.74 17.73 -35.93
C ASP A 9 25.03 17.04 -34.58
N PRO A 10 26.03 17.53 -33.83
CA PRO A 10 26.41 16.93 -32.56
C PRO A 10 25.29 17.16 -31.54
N LEU A 11 25.11 16.20 -30.62
CA LEU A 11 24.24 16.43 -29.46
C LEU A 11 24.82 17.59 -28.64
N VAL A 12 24.00 18.62 -28.40
CA VAL A 12 24.40 19.77 -27.61
C VAL A 12 23.81 19.62 -26.20
N PRO A 13 24.63 19.51 -25.15
CA PRO A 13 24.15 19.54 -23.77
C PRO A 13 23.35 20.82 -23.51
N VAL A 14 22.23 20.73 -22.82
CA VAL A 14 21.54 21.93 -22.31
C VAL A 14 22.44 22.54 -21.25
N ASP A 15 22.78 23.82 -21.37
CA ASP A 15 23.58 24.49 -20.35
C ASP A 15 22.69 24.73 -19.13
N VAL A 16 22.97 23.97 -18.07
CA VAL A 16 22.25 24.09 -16.81
C VAL A 16 23.17 24.75 -15.81
N ARG A 17 22.78 25.94 -15.35
CA ARG A 17 23.54 26.71 -14.36
C ARG A 17 23.72 25.87 -13.08
N GLN A 18 24.98 25.53 -12.77
CA GLN A 18 25.37 24.65 -11.65
C GLN A 18 25.15 25.25 -10.25
N GLU A 19 24.83 26.54 -10.14
CA GLU A 19 24.75 27.26 -8.86
C GLU A 19 23.31 27.41 -8.36
N TRP A 20 22.66 26.31 -7.97
CA TRP A 20 21.36 26.39 -7.29
C TRP A 20 21.37 25.53 -6.01
N ALA A 21 21.25 26.19 -4.86
CA ALA A 21 21.08 25.54 -3.57
C ALA A 21 19.66 24.95 -3.44
N GLY A 22 19.45 23.73 -3.98
CA GLY A 22 18.18 23.01 -3.83
C GLY A 22 17.92 21.91 -4.87
N PHE A 23 18.59 21.99 -6.03
CA PHE A 23 18.47 21.02 -7.12
C PHE A 23 19.86 20.48 -7.48
N ASP A 24 20.21 19.27 -7.04
CA ASP A 24 21.34 18.55 -7.66
C ASP A 24 20.85 17.93 -8.97
N LEU A 25 21.33 18.44 -10.10
CA LEU A 25 21.11 17.84 -11.42
C LEU A 25 22.00 16.62 -11.63
N VAL A 26 22.11 15.75 -10.63
CA VAL A 26 22.92 14.54 -10.69
C VAL A 26 22.39 13.57 -9.63
N LYS A 27 21.45 12.67 -9.99
CA LYS A 27 21.29 11.39 -9.25
C LYS A 27 20.39 10.32 -9.86
N VAL A 28 20.34 10.16 -11.19
CA VAL A 28 20.22 8.83 -11.83
C VAL A 28 20.96 8.90 -13.16
N GLY A 29 22.10 8.20 -13.31
CA GLY A 29 22.77 8.00 -14.61
C GLY A 29 23.86 8.97 -15.06
N GLY A 30 24.18 10.05 -14.33
CA GLY A 30 25.36 10.90 -14.63
C GLY A 30 25.28 11.76 -15.90
N GLU A 31 24.22 11.67 -16.70
CA GLU A 31 24.09 12.43 -17.94
C GLU A 31 23.26 13.72 -17.75
N LYS A 32 23.75 14.83 -18.33
CA LYS A 32 23.05 16.12 -18.37
C LYS A 32 21.72 16.00 -19.15
N LEU A 33 20.79 16.93 -18.92
CA LEU A 33 19.67 17.15 -19.85
C LEU A 33 20.25 17.41 -21.25
N LEU A 34 19.81 16.63 -22.23
CA LEU A 34 20.31 16.72 -23.60
C LEU A 34 19.25 17.38 -24.47
N SER A 35 19.69 18.29 -25.33
CA SER A 35 18.92 18.76 -26.46
C SER A 35 19.51 18.21 -27.74
N CYS A 36 18.66 17.69 -28.62
CA CYS A 36 19.04 17.27 -29.96
C CYS A 36 18.21 18.05 -30.96
N LYS A 37 18.87 18.70 -31.92
CA LYS A 37 18.22 19.31 -33.07
C LYS A 37 18.44 18.42 -34.28
N ARG A 38 17.38 18.18 -35.04
CA ARG A 38 17.41 17.54 -36.37
C ARG A 38 16.49 18.35 -37.28
N GLY A 39 17.08 19.08 -38.23
CA GLY A 39 16.34 20.07 -38.99
C GLY A 39 15.70 21.11 -38.05
N ASN A 40 14.39 21.30 -38.16
CA ASN A 40 13.64 22.19 -37.25
C ASN A 40 13.10 21.49 -36.00
N LEU A 41 13.22 20.16 -35.89
CA LEU A 41 12.75 19.41 -34.73
C LEU A 41 13.79 19.44 -33.61
N VAL A 42 13.37 19.89 -32.43
CA VAL A 42 14.16 19.89 -31.20
C VAL A 42 13.56 18.88 -30.24
N LEU A 43 14.39 17.96 -29.75
CA LEU A 43 14.04 16.97 -28.75
C LEU A 43 14.84 17.24 -27.47
N LEU A 44 14.14 17.35 -26.34
CA LEU A 44 14.71 17.29 -25.01
C LEU A 44 14.58 15.86 -24.48
N SER A 45 15.62 15.38 -23.81
CA SER A 45 15.60 14.09 -23.14
C SER A 45 16.44 14.15 -21.86
N GLY A 46 16.01 13.37 -20.86
CA GLY A 46 16.66 13.25 -19.55
C GLY A 46 15.68 13.41 -18.40
N CYS A 47 16.20 13.45 -17.17
CA CYS A 47 15.40 13.71 -15.98
C CYS A 47 16.12 14.67 -15.02
N ILE A 48 15.34 15.42 -14.24
CA ILE A 48 15.83 16.29 -13.17
C ILE A 48 15.27 15.76 -11.85
N THR A 49 16.14 15.51 -10.87
CA THR A 49 15.76 15.06 -9.53
C THR A 49 15.82 16.23 -8.56
N THR A 50 14.81 16.39 -7.70
CA THR A 50 14.83 17.39 -6.63
C THR A 50 15.41 16.75 -5.36
N THR A 51 16.34 17.44 -4.70
CA THR A 51 17.09 16.86 -3.56
C THR A 51 16.52 17.19 -2.19
N ALA A 52 15.56 18.09 -2.08
CA ALA A 52 14.91 18.44 -0.83
C ALA A 52 13.43 18.80 -1.07
N PRO A 53 12.49 18.33 -0.22
CA PRO A 53 11.12 18.84 -0.22
C PRO A 53 11.18 20.31 0.19
N MET A 54 11.12 21.22 -0.78
CA MET A 54 11.10 22.64 -0.48
C MET A 54 9.69 23.01 0.02
N LYS A 55 9.60 23.70 1.16
CA LYS A 55 8.36 24.39 1.57
C LYS A 55 8.17 25.61 0.68
N GLN A 56 7.93 25.42 -0.61
CA GLN A 56 7.69 26.53 -1.51
C GLN A 56 6.21 26.91 -1.49
N LYS A 57 5.95 28.23 -1.47
CA LYS A 57 4.64 28.79 -1.76
C LYS A 57 4.29 28.40 -3.19
N ALA A 58 3.04 28.04 -3.43
CA ALA A 58 2.59 27.70 -4.77
C ALA A 58 2.70 28.89 -5.73
N ASN A 59 2.73 28.58 -7.04
CA ASN A 59 2.92 29.55 -8.13
C ASN A 59 4.33 30.15 -8.13
N PHE A 60 5.34 29.29 -8.18
CA PHE A 60 6.73 29.71 -8.31
C PHE A 60 7.35 29.08 -9.56
N ASP A 61 7.94 29.92 -10.39
CA ASP A 61 8.63 29.56 -11.64
C ASP A 61 10.11 29.31 -11.38
N ILE A 62 10.60 28.11 -11.73
CA ILE A 62 12.01 27.74 -11.58
C ILE A 62 12.63 27.53 -12.96
N THR A 63 13.58 28.38 -13.33
CA THR A 63 14.41 28.12 -14.53
C THR A 63 15.39 26.99 -14.22
N VAL A 64 15.27 25.87 -14.93
CA VAL A 64 16.10 24.67 -14.72
C VAL A 64 17.13 24.44 -15.82
N GLY A 65 17.16 25.25 -16.87
CA GLY A 65 18.13 25.13 -17.93
C GLY A 65 17.93 26.17 -19.02
N GLN A 66 18.89 26.27 -19.93
CA GLN A 66 18.80 27.10 -21.11
C GLN A 66 19.06 26.27 -22.37
N VAL A 67 18.05 26.19 -23.23
CA VAL A 67 18.12 25.55 -24.53
C VAL A 67 19.01 26.41 -25.45
N PRO A 68 19.89 25.82 -26.28
CA PRO A 68 20.76 26.58 -27.18
C PRO A 68 19.97 27.56 -28.07
N ILE A 69 20.53 28.72 -28.39
CA ILE A 69 19.80 29.80 -29.09
C ILE A 69 19.17 29.37 -30.43
N HIS A 70 19.84 28.47 -31.16
CA HIS A 70 19.37 27.91 -32.43
C HIS A 70 18.27 26.84 -32.27
N CYS A 71 17.98 26.44 -31.04
CA CYS A 71 16.92 25.51 -30.63
C CYS A 71 15.79 26.24 -29.88
N VAL A 72 15.81 27.58 -29.82
CA VAL A 72 14.79 28.36 -29.12
C VAL A 72 13.54 28.48 -30.00
N PRO A 73 12.36 28.09 -29.49
CA PRO A 73 11.12 28.26 -30.23
C PRO A 73 10.73 29.74 -30.31
N LYS A 74 10.13 30.15 -31.43
CA LYS A 74 9.62 31.52 -31.63
C LYS A 74 8.46 31.87 -30.68
N ARG A 75 7.83 30.87 -30.09
CA ARG A 75 6.70 30.96 -29.16
C ARG A 75 6.97 30.20 -27.87
N PHE A 76 6.09 30.38 -26.89
CA PHE A 76 6.15 29.58 -25.67
C PHE A 76 5.73 28.16 -26.00
N VAL A 77 6.50 27.18 -25.55
CA VAL A 77 6.16 25.76 -25.71
C VAL A 77 5.86 25.20 -24.32
N PRO A 78 4.59 25.23 -23.89
CA PRO A 78 4.18 24.61 -22.65
C PRO A 78 4.04 23.10 -22.84
N PHE A 79 4.46 22.35 -21.82
CA PHE A 79 4.27 20.91 -21.76
C PHE A 79 3.99 20.51 -20.31
N VAL A 80 3.34 19.36 -20.13
CA VAL A 80 3.14 18.81 -18.80
C VAL A 80 4.26 17.80 -18.53
N ALA A 81 5.22 18.19 -17.69
CA ALA A 81 6.25 17.27 -17.24
C ALA A 81 5.65 16.30 -16.21
N PRO A 82 5.78 15.00 -16.43
CA PRO A 82 5.33 14.01 -15.47
C PRO A 82 6.23 14.04 -14.23
N THR A 83 5.60 13.88 -13.08
CA THR A 83 6.30 13.88 -11.79
C THR A 83 6.16 12.54 -11.11
N ALA A 84 7.25 12.03 -10.57
CA ALA A 84 7.26 10.82 -9.77
C ALA A 84 7.78 11.12 -8.36
N MET A 85 7.10 10.59 -7.33
CA MET A 85 7.65 10.58 -5.97
C MET A 85 8.78 9.55 -5.82
N SER A 86 8.80 8.50 -6.65
CA SER A 86 9.85 7.48 -6.67
C SER A 86 9.70 6.59 -7.90
N ARG A 87 10.78 5.92 -8.33
CA ARG A 87 10.72 4.89 -9.39
C ARG A 87 9.93 3.64 -9.01
N TYR A 88 9.54 3.48 -7.74
CA TYR A 88 8.93 2.27 -7.15
C TYR A 88 7.63 2.51 -6.36
N GLU A 89 7.08 3.72 -6.37
CA GLU A 89 5.80 4.02 -5.69
C GLU A 89 4.74 4.39 -6.72
N GLY A 90 3.49 3.99 -6.47
CA GLY A 90 2.34 4.39 -7.28
C GLY A 90 2.30 5.91 -7.43
N ILE A 91 2.20 6.38 -8.66
CA ILE A 91 2.35 7.78 -9.00
C ILE A 91 1.16 8.56 -8.44
N ARG A 92 1.44 9.47 -7.48
CA ARG A 92 0.47 10.52 -7.15
C ARG A 92 0.42 11.46 -8.34
N GLN A 93 -0.70 11.48 -9.05
CA GLN A 93 -0.90 12.31 -10.24
C GLN A 93 -0.87 13.79 -9.88
N CYS A 94 0.32 14.38 -9.93
CA CYS A 94 0.53 15.80 -9.81
C CYS A 94 1.20 16.26 -11.10
N SER A 95 0.48 16.98 -11.94
CA SER A 95 1.06 17.63 -13.12
C SER A 95 1.98 18.74 -12.66
N THR A 96 3.24 18.69 -13.08
CA THR A 96 4.13 19.86 -13.03
C THR A 96 4.23 20.40 -14.43
N SER A 97 3.87 21.65 -14.60
CA SER A 97 4.02 22.32 -15.89
C SER A 97 5.48 22.67 -16.11
N ALA A 98 5.94 22.58 -17.34
CA ALA A 98 7.20 23.17 -17.72
C ALA A 98 7.07 23.78 -19.11
N THR A 99 7.84 24.84 -19.35
CA THR A 99 7.68 25.71 -20.51
C THR A 99 9.05 26.07 -21.05
N VAL A 100 9.26 25.92 -22.37
CA VAL A 100 10.39 26.56 -23.05
C VAL A 100 9.98 27.97 -23.44
N ARG A 101 10.65 28.97 -22.88
CA ARG A 101 10.39 30.40 -23.15
C ARG A 101 11.11 30.85 -24.43
N ARG A 102 10.65 31.98 -24.99
CA ARG A 102 11.23 32.63 -26.19
C ARG A 102 12.69 33.08 -26.03
N ASP A 103 13.20 33.14 -24.80
CA ASP A 103 14.60 33.44 -24.48
C ASP A 103 15.44 32.16 -24.28
N GLY A 104 14.86 30.99 -24.56
CA GLY A 104 15.49 29.68 -24.42
C GLY A 104 15.48 29.12 -23.01
N ARG A 105 14.94 29.84 -22.01
CA ARG A 105 14.84 29.29 -20.65
C ARG A 105 13.83 28.17 -20.59
N LEU A 106 14.26 27.03 -20.03
CA LEU A 106 13.40 25.94 -19.61
C LEU A 106 12.92 26.21 -18.18
N VAL A 107 11.64 26.51 -18.02
CA VAL A 107 11.04 26.91 -16.73
C VAL A 107 10.08 25.84 -16.26
N ILE A 108 10.09 25.53 -14.96
CA ILE A 108 9.19 24.58 -14.30
C ILE A 108 8.27 25.38 -13.38
N ASN A 109 6.96 25.23 -13.55
CA ASN A 109 5.97 25.93 -12.72
C ASN A 109 5.22 24.91 -11.87
N PHE A 110 5.32 25.07 -10.55
CA PHE A 110 4.78 24.14 -9.56
C PHE A 110 3.36 24.54 -9.13
N SER A 111 2.41 23.64 -9.39
CA SER A 111 1.04 23.75 -8.86
C SER A 111 0.99 23.45 -7.34
N LYS A 112 0.01 24.02 -6.62
CA LYS A 112 -0.16 23.95 -5.15
C LYS A 112 0.05 22.53 -4.59
N ASN A 113 0.83 22.42 -3.50
CA ASN A 113 0.97 21.25 -2.60
C ASN A 113 1.73 20.01 -3.11
N THR A 114 2.58 20.12 -4.13
CA THR A 114 3.27 18.94 -4.69
C THR A 114 4.79 19.14 -4.72
N ASN A 115 5.52 18.21 -4.08
CA ASN A 115 6.99 18.19 -4.04
C ASN A 115 7.47 17.05 -4.93
N PRO A 116 7.59 17.26 -6.26
CA PRO A 116 8.00 16.19 -7.16
C PRO A 116 9.47 15.84 -6.90
N MET A 117 9.77 14.55 -6.77
CA MET A 117 11.15 14.09 -6.56
C MET A 117 11.92 13.92 -7.86
N VAL A 118 11.23 13.56 -8.96
CA VAL A 118 11.84 13.42 -10.29
C VAL A 118 10.92 13.98 -11.37
N LEU A 119 11.48 14.77 -12.28
CA LEU A 119 10.84 15.35 -13.46
C LEU A 119 11.46 14.73 -14.70
N HIS A 120 10.67 14.07 -15.54
CA HIS A 120 11.16 13.46 -16.78
C HIS A 120 10.88 14.37 -17.97
N PHE A 121 11.89 14.56 -18.82
CA PHE A 121 11.81 15.34 -20.06
C PHE A 121 11.87 14.46 -21.31
N SER A 122 11.93 13.13 -21.16
CA SER A 122 11.95 12.18 -22.28
C SER A 122 10.73 12.39 -23.19
N GLY A 123 10.97 12.52 -24.49
CA GLY A 123 9.89 12.73 -25.46
C GLY A 123 9.28 14.13 -25.39
N LEU A 124 9.98 15.13 -24.86
CA LEU A 124 9.57 16.50 -25.07
C LEU A 124 10.16 16.96 -26.40
N ALA A 125 9.30 17.15 -27.39
CA ALA A 125 9.71 17.58 -28.72
C ALA A 125 8.88 18.77 -29.18
N PHE A 126 9.53 19.72 -29.84
CA PHE A 126 8.91 20.88 -30.44
C PHE A 126 9.69 21.29 -31.67
N ASN A 127 9.06 22.09 -32.53
CA ASN A 127 9.65 22.51 -33.78
C ASN A 127 9.91 24.03 -33.75
N VAL A 128 11.06 24.45 -34.27
CA VAL A 128 11.54 25.85 -34.26
C VAL A 128 11.37 26.57 -35.60
N GLY A 129 10.88 25.87 -36.62
CA GLY A 129 10.60 26.39 -37.95
C GLY A 129 9.34 27.26 -37.99
N GLU A 130 9.05 27.84 -39.16
CA GLU A 130 7.75 28.47 -39.43
C GLU A 130 6.68 27.41 -39.71
N PRO A 131 5.39 27.62 -39.35
CA PRO A 131 4.32 26.70 -39.68
C PRO A 131 4.19 26.50 -41.20
N VAL A 132 3.89 25.28 -41.63
CA VAL A 132 3.71 24.95 -43.05
C VAL A 132 2.27 25.23 -43.48
N GLN A 133 1.30 24.94 -42.61
CA GLN A 133 -0.12 25.09 -42.89
C GLN A 133 -0.94 25.25 -41.61
N GLU A 134 -1.99 26.06 -41.63
CA GLU A 134 -2.96 26.19 -40.53
C GLU A 134 -3.94 25.00 -40.50
N ILE A 135 -4.41 24.61 -39.31
CA ILE A 135 -5.41 23.55 -39.15
C ILE A 135 -6.81 24.13 -39.40
N GLU A 136 -7.59 23.50 -40.28
CA GLU A 136 -8.98 23.87 -40.50
C GLU A 136 -9.86 23.36 -39.34
N PHE A 137 -10.43 24.29 -38.60
CA PHE A 137 -11.35 23.99 -37.50
C PHE A 137 -12.75 23.76 -38.03
N LEU A 138 -13.36 22.65 -37.66
CA LEU A 138 -14.76 22.38 -38.00
C LEU A 138 -15.63 23.41 -37.27
N GLN A 139 -16.44 24.17 -38.01
CA GLN A 139 -17.59 24.84 -37.40
C GLN A 139 -18.54 23.75 -36.92
N LEU A 140 -18.51 23.47 -35.62
CA LEU A 140 -19.44 22.55 -35.00
C LEU A 140 -20.86 23.09 -35.16
N ASP A 141 -21.81 22.23 -35.54
CA ASP A 141 -23.22 22.61 -35.59
C ASP A 141 -23.61 23.15 -34.21
N PRO A 142 -24.09 24.41 -34.11
CA PRO A 142 -24.53 25.01 -32.85
C PRO A 142 -25.55 24.16 -32.10
N LYS A 143 -26.26 23.24 -32.78
CA LYS A 143 -27.23 22.32 -32.18
C LYS A 143 -26.60 21.10 -31.50
N GLU A 144 -25.42 20.64 -31.94
CA GLU A 144 -24.77 19.44 -31.40
C GLU A 144 -23.74 19.75 -30.31
N SER A 145 -23.20 20.98 -30.25
CA SER A 145 -22.24 21.35 -29.22
C SER A 145 -22.49 22.77 -28.66
N LYS A 146 -22.54 22.89 -27.33
CA LYS A 146 -22.55 24.21 -26.64
C LYS A 146 -21.18 24.90 -26.61
N LEU A 147 -20.21 24.40 -27.39
CA LEU A 147 -18.81 24.80 -27.33
C LEU A 147 -18.43 25.60 -28.57
N THR A 148 -18.39 26.92 -28.41
CA THR A 148 -17.85 27.82 -29.43
C THR A 148 -16.33 27.81 -29.33
N LEU A 149 -15.66 26.87 -29.99
CA LEU A 149 -14.20 26.84 -30.08
C LEU A 149 -13.73 27.88 -31.11
N ARG A 150 -12.78 28.72 -30.72
CA ARG A 150 -12.16 29.72 -31.58
C ARG A 150 -10.63 29.57 -31.51
N PRO A 151 -9.89 29.82 -32.60
CA PRO A 151 -8.42 29.88 -32.54
C PRO A 151 -7.95 30.97 -31.58
N SER A 152 -6.87 30.70 -30.84
CA SER A 152 -6.20 31.71 -30.01
C SER A 152 -5.36 32.67 -30.89
N ASP A 153 -4.63 33.59 -30.25
CA ASP A 153 -3.66 34.48 -30.94
C ASP A 153 -2.48 33.69 -31.56
N ASP A 154 -2.28 32.43 -31.14
CA ASP A 154 -1.36 31.46 -31.74
C ASP A 154 -2.20 30.28 -32.28
N PRO A 155 -2.78 30.41 -33.49
CA PRO A 155 -3.74 29.43 -34.00
C PRO A 155 -3.08 28.08 -34.23
N PRO A 156 -3.81 26.96 -34.06
CA PRO A 156 -3.19 25.67 -34.25
C PRO A 156 -2.74 25.43 -35.70
N ALA A 157 -1.52 24.94 -35.86
CA ALA A 157 -0.85 24.76 -37.13
C ALA A 157 -0.09 23.44 -37.21
N ILE A 158 0.18 23.03 -38.45
CA ILE A 158 0.89 21.81 -38.81
C ILE A 158 2.32 22.17 -39.21
N GLN A 159 3.26 21.39 -38.68
CA GLN A 159 4.65 21.41 -39.10
C GLN A 159 5.13 20.01 -39.46
N CYS A 160 6.01 19.94 -40.44
CA CYS A 160 6.62 18.69 -40.89
C CYS A 160 8.13 18.81 -40.87
N GLU A 161 8.78 17.81 -40.31
CA GLU A 161 10.21 17.58 -40.44
C GLU A 161 10.39 16.20 -41.08
N GLY A 162 10.61 16.19 -42.40
CA GLY A 162 10.47 14.98 -43.22
C GLY A 162 9.07 14.37 -43.09
N LYS A 163 9.00 13.13 -42.59
CA LYS A 163 7.75 12.35 -42.37
C LYS A 163 7.18 12.51 -40.96
N ILE A 164 7.86 13.20 -40.05
CA ILE A 164 7.36 13.48 -38.70
C ILE A 164 6.52 14.76 -38.75
N VAL A 165 5.25 14.63 -38.39
CA VAL A 165 4.33 15.75 -38.24
C VAL A 165 4.27 16.14 -36.77
N THR A 166 4.37 17.44 -36.51
CA THR A 166 4.11 18.05 -35.20
C THR A 166 2.94 19.01 -35.33
N LEU A 167 2.00 18.93 -34.39
CA LEU A 167 0.99 19.97 -34.23
C LEU A 167 1.51 20.99 -33.23
N GLN A 168 1.08 22.23 -33.43
CA GLN A 168 1.40 23.34 -32.56
C GLN A 168 0.26 24.33 -32.46
N GLY A 169 0.37 25.27 -31.52
CA GLY A 169 -0.58 26.36 -31.32
C GLY A 169 -1.68 26.01 -30.32
N CYS A 170 -2.58 26.96 -30.05
CA CYS A 170 -3.58 26.85 -29.01
C CYS A 170 -4.99 27.26 -29.49
N LEU A 171 -6.01 26.62 -28.94
CA LEU A 171 -7.38 27.11 -28.99
C LEU A 171 -7.66 28.10 -27.86
N GLN A 172 -8.67 28.95 -28.05
CA GLN A 172 -9.21 29.80 -26.99
C GLN A 172 -9.73 28.95 -25.82
N GLU A 173 -9.88 29.61 -24.68
CA GLU A 173 -10.37 28.99 -23.46
C GLU A 173 -11.77 28.39 -23.66
N ALA A 174 -11.91 27.12 -23.31
CA ALA A 174 -13.14 26.37 -23.46
C ALA A 174 -13.30 25.34 -22.33
N ALA A 175 -14.52 24.86 -22.13
CA ALA A 175 -14.85 23.85 -21.12
C ALA A 175 -15.14 22.50 -21.76
N TYR A 176 -14.21 21.56 -21.62
CA TYR A 176 -14.29 20.23 -22.23
C TYR A 176 -15.05 19.25 -21.33
N GLY A 177 -16.07 18.60 -21.89
CA GLY A 177 -16.94 17.64 -21.19
C GLY A 177 -16.43 16.20 -21.22
N PHE A 178 -17.16 15.30 -20.55
CA PHE A 178 -16.79 13.87 -20.40
C PHE A 178 -16.88 13.04 -21.67
N ALA A 179 -17.77 13.42 -22.58
CA ALA A 179 -17.91 12.77 -23.88
C ALA A 179 -16.81 13.23 -24.82
N SER A 180 -16.38 12.35 -25.72
CA SER A 180 -15.47 12.71 -26.80
C SER A 180 -16.15 13.71 -27.74
N GLN A 181 -15.46 14.80 -28.06
CA GLN A 181 -15.94 15.89 -28.91
C GLN A 181 -14.98 16.06 -30.08
N ASN A 182 -15.48 16.04 -31.30
CA ASN A 182 -14.69 16.38 -32.48
C ASN A 182 -14.46 17.90 -32.51
N ILE A 183 -13.25 18.38 -32.74
CA ILE A 183 -12.90 19.81 -32.66
C ILE A 183 -12.23 20.36 -33.92
N ALA A 184 -11.61 19.51 -34.74
CA ALA A 184 -10.93 19.93 -35.96
C ALA A 184 -10.80 18.77 -36.95
N ARG A 185 -10.37 19.07 -38.17
CA ARG A 185 -10.00 18.05 -39.16
C ARG A 185 -8.66 18.39 -39.82
N LEU A 186 -7.74 17.43 -39.84
CA LEU A 186 -6.46 17.55 -40.53
C LEU A 186 -6.65 17.44 -42.05
N PRO A 187 -5.94 18.26 -42.85
CA PRO A 187 -5.97 18.16 -44.31
C PRO A 187 -5.47 16.79 -44.79
N GLU A 188 -5.91 16.35 -45.97
CA GLU A 188 -5.69 14.99 -46.48
C GLU A 188 -4.23 14.54 -46.49
N GLY A 189 -3.30 15.43 -46.84
CA GLY A 189 -1.85 15.13 -46.85
C GLY A 189 -1.20 15.00 -45.46
N PHE A 190 -1.91 15.38 -44.40
CA PHE A 190 -1.40 15.39 -43.02
C PHE A 190 -2.24 14.52 -42.08
N ARG A 191 -3.01 13.56 -42.62
CA ARG A 191 -3.78 12.63 -41.80
C ARG A 191 -2.87 11.54 -41.24
N PRO A 192 -2.98 11.18 -39.95
CA PRO A 192 -2.17 10.11 -39.41
C PRO A 192 -2.60 8.79 -40.06
N ARG A 193 -1.66 7.88 -40.29
CA ARG A 193 -1.98 6.55 -40.84
C ARG A 193 -2.70 5.65 -39.84
N ARG A 194 -2.55 5.96 -38.54
CA ARG A 194 -3.10 5.22 -37.41
C ARG A 194 -3.82 6.19 -36.48
N GLU A 195 -4.67 5.64 -35.63
CA GLU A 195 -5.25 6.45 -34.57
C GLU A 195 -4.16 6.84 -33.56
N ILE A 196 -4.01 8.13 -33.30
CA ILE A 196 -3.04 8.68 -32.35
C ILE A 196 -3.81 9.08 -31.11
N ARG A 197 -3.51 8.47 -29.96
CA ARG A 197 -4.10 8.88 -28.68
C ARG A 197 -3.00 9.42 -27.78
N CYS A 198 -3.14 10.66 -27.36
CA CYS A 198 -2.14 11.32 -26.52
C CYS A 198 -2.80 12.24 -25.49
N MET A 199 -1.96 12.83 -24.63
CA MET A 199 -2.39 13.85 -23.67
C MET A 199 -1.97 15.23 -24.19
N ALA A 200 -2.94 16.13 -24.35
CA ALA A 200 -2.70 17.51 -24.76
C ALA A 200 -2.69 18.43 -23.52
N PRO A 201 -1.75 19.39 -23.41
CA PRO A 201 -1.74 20.36 -22.32
C PRO A 201 -2.98 21.26 -22.35
N LEU A 202 -3.52 21.55 -21.18
CA LEU A 202 -4.59 22.52 -20.99
C LEU A 202 -4.04 23.71 -20.20
N LEU A 203 -3.89 24.83 -20.89
CA LEU A 203 -3.28 26.03 -20.36
C LEU A 203 -4.31 26.89 -19.63
N ARG A 204 -3.89 27.51 -18.53
CA ARG A 204 -4.65 28.55 -17.83
C ARG A 204 -3.89 29.86 -17.90
N ARG A 205 -4.61 30.93 -18.22
CA ARG A 205 -4.08 32.29 -18.11
C ARG A 205 -3.97 32.63 -16.62
N CYS A 206 -2.74 32.71 -16.13
CA CYS A 206 -2.47 33.24 -14.81
C CYS A 206 -2.04 34.72 -14.95
N GLN A 207 -2.76 35.60 -14.25
CA GLN A 207 -2.27 36.95 -13.98
C GLN A 207 -1.23 36.82 -12.87
N GLU A 208 0.05 36.89 -13.23
CA GLU A 208 1.12 37.09 -12.26
C GLU A 208 1.48 38.57 -12.18
N ASP A 209 2.06 38.98 -11.05
CA ASP A 209 2.53 40.35 -10.80
C ASP A 209 3.55 40.86 -11.85
N PHE A 210 4.11 39.96 -12.69
CA PHE A 210 5.12 40.26 -13.70
C PHE A 210 4.67 39.99 -15.15
N GLY A 211 3.39 39.69 -15.40
CA GLY A 211 2.84 39.49 -16.75
C GLY A 211 1.81 38.36 -16.83
N GLN A 212 1.10 38.28 -17.97
CA GLN A 212 0.26 37.11 -18.28
C GLN A 212 1.14 35.95 -18.71
N CYS A 213 1.03 34.81 -18.03
CA CYS A 213 1.68 33.55 -18.39
C CYS A 213 0.63 32.45 -18.55
N ASP A 214 0.78 31.63 -19.59
CA ASP A 214 -0.06 30.47 -19.83
C ASP A 214 0.57 29.23 -19.16
N LEU A 215 -0.06 28.74 -18.09
CA LEU A 215 0.42 27.61 -17.29
C LEU A 215 -0.31 26.31 -17.63
N ALA A 216 0.44 25.25 -17.93
CA ALA A 216 -0.11 23.92 -18.22
C ALA A 216 -0.45 23.14 -16.93
N ASP A 217 -1.52 23.53 -16.26
CA ASP A 217 -1.94 22.92 -14.99
C ASP A 217 -2.55 21.52 -15.17
N GLN A 218 -3.23 21.30 -16.30
CA GLN A 218 -3.99 20.09 -16.57
C GLN A 218 -3.63 19.52 -17.94
N SER A 219 -4.06 18.28 -18.19
CA SER A 219 -4.05 17.71 -19.53
C SER A 219 -5.41 17.11 -19.86
N ILE A 220 -5.74 17.13 -21.14
CA ILE A 220 -6.92 16.49 -21.70
C ILE A 220 -6.53 15.34 -22.62
N ALA A 221 -7.39 14.33 -22.75
CA ALA A 221 -7.18 13.28 -23.73
C ALA A 221 -7.49 13.81 -25.13
N LEU A 222 -6.59 13.59 -26.07
CA LEU A 222 -6.74 13.96 -27.48
C LEU A 222 -6.56 12.72 -28.35
N THR A 223 -7.40 12.59 -29.38
CA THR A 223 -7.40 11.49 -30.34
C THR A 223 -7.39 12.04 -31.77
N LEU A 224 -6.38 11.70 -32.57
CA LEU A 224 -6.35 11.97 -34.00
C LEU A 224 -6.73 10.68 -34.75
N LYS A 225 -7.82 10.71 -35.50
CA LYS A 225 -8.28 9.57 -36.29
C LYS A 225 -7.62 9.53 -37.67
N PRO A 226 -7.54 8.36 -38.32
CA PRO A 226 -6.99 8.23 -39.67
C PRO A 226 -7.71 9.05 -40.76
N ASP A 227 -8.97 9.41 -40.54
CA ASP A 227 -9.75 10.28 -41.44
C ASP A 227 -9.44 11.78 -41.27
N GLY A 228 -8.47 12.10 -40.41
CA GLY A 228 -8.05 13.45 -40.04
C GLY A 228 -8.81 14.06 -38.87
N THR A 229 -9.85 13.41 -38.33
CA THR A 229 -10.66 13.96 -37.25
C THR A 229 -9.84 14.12 -35.97
N VAL A 230 -9.88 15.30 -35.37
CA VAL A 230 -9.30 15.61 -34.06
C VAL A 230 -10.43 15.58 -33.03
N ALA A 231 -10.34 14.71 -32.04
CA ALA A 231 -11.31 14.60 -30.96
C ALA A 231 -10.67 14.78 -29.58
N VAL A 232 -11.37 15.41 -28.65
CA VAL A 232 -10.91 15.64 -27.28
C VAL A 232 -11.94 15.18 -26.25
N GLN A 233 -11.47 14.77 -25.07
CA GLN A 233 -12.32 14.25 -24.01
C GLN A 233 -11.84 14.73 -22.64
N GLY A 234 -12.72 15.42 -21.91
CA GLY A 234 -12.48 15.95 -20.57
C GLY A 234 -12.40 14.81 -19.56
N GLY A 235 -11.17 14.41 -19.25
CA GLY A 235 -10.98 13.16 -18.51
C GLY A 235 -11.12 13.20 -17.00
N ASN A 236 -11.00 12.03 -16.38
CA ASN A 236 -11.08 11.86 -14.92
C ASN A 236 -9.93 12.56 -14.16
N ILE A 237 -10.19 12.95 -12.91
CA ILE A 237 -9.18 13.47 -11.96
C ILE A 237 -9.12 12.54 -10.75
N HIS A 238 -7.90 12.14 -10.37
CA HIS A 238 -7.64 11.41 -9.15
C HIS A 238 -7.53 12.40 -7.98
N MET A 239 -8.51 12.40 -7.08
CA MET A 239 -8.53 13.24 -5.89
C MET A 239 -8.34 12.39 -4.64
N VAL A 240 -7.44 12.81 -3.76
CA VAL A 240 -7.27 12.18 -2.44
C VAL A 240 -8.30 12.80 -1.49
N ASP A 241 -9.22 11.99 -0.96
CA ASP A 241 -10.18 12.48 0.03
C ASP A 241 -9.50 12.79 1.37
N GLN A 242 -10.23 13.45 2.29
CA GLN A 242 -9.70 13.84 3.60
C GLN A 242 -9.20 12.65 4.45
N LYS A 243 -9.50 11.40 4.05
CA LYS A 243 -9.07 10.18 4.73
C LYS A 243 -7.85 9.52 4.05
N GLY A 244 -7.32 10.12 2.99
CA GLY A 244 -6.17 9.59 2.26
C GLY A 244 -6.50 8.59 1.16
N ASN A 245 -7.78 8.37 0.84
CA ASN A 245 -8.18 7.45 -0.24
C ASN A 245 -8.21 8.16 -1.59
N MET A 246 -7.69 7.51 -2.62
CA MET A 246 -7.73 8.01 -4.00
C MET A 246 -9.11 7.74 -4.61
N ARG A 247 -9.76 8.77 -5.13
CA ARG A 247 -11.03 8.68 -5.87
C ARG A 247 -10.84 9.20 -7.28
N VAL A 248 -11.34 8.45 -8.25
CA VAL A 248 -11.41 8.89 -9.65
C VAL A 248 -12.75 9.62 -9.82
N LEU A 249 -12.71 10.92 -10.05
CA LEU A 249 -13.91 11.71 -10.30
C LEU A 249 -13.90 12.26 -11.72
N PRO A 250 -14.98 12.06 -12.50
CA PRO A 250 -15.15 12.77 -13.76
C PRO A 250 -15.26 14.27 -13.44
N GLN A 251 -14.30 15.07 -13.92
CA GLN A 251 -14.35 16.53 -13.82
C GLN A 251 -14.30 17.22 -15.19
N LYS A 252 -15.22 18.18 -15.43
CA LYS A 252 -15.12 19.10 -16.57
C LYS A 252 -13.84 19.91 -16.45
N LYS A 253 -13.03 19.94 -17.51
CA LYS A 253 -11.75 20.67 -17.54
C LYS A 253 -11.91 21.93 -18.38
N ALA A 254 -11.48 23.07 -17.85
CA ALA A 254 -11.54 24.36 -18.55
C ALA A 254 -10.13 24.96 -18.70
N GLY A 255 -9.86 25.48 -19.89
CA GLY A 255 -8.60 26.15 -20.25
C GLY A 255 -8.40 26.23 -21.77
N MET A 256 -7.27 26.78 -22.19
CA MET A 256 -6.82 26.83 -23.58
C MET A 256 -6.17 25.50 -23.96
N LEU A 257 -6.68 24.82 -24.98
CA LEU A 257 -6.10 23.56 -25.44
C LEU A 257 -4.86 23.85 -26.28
N SER A 258 -3.69 23.38 -25.83
CA SER A 258 -2.45 23.44 -26.60
C SER A 258 -2.25 22.16 -27.39
N PHE A 259 -1.86 22.30 -28.65
CA PHE A 259 -1.45 21.20 -29.51
C PHE A 259 0.04 20.88 -29.41
N ASP A 260 0.76 21.60 -28.55
CA ASP A 260 2.21 21.50 -28.41
C ASP A 260 2.63 20.14 -27.85
N GLY A 261 3.56 19.50 -28.56
CA GLY A 261 4.05 18.17 -28.23
C GLY A 261 3.29 17.02 -28.90
N ILE A 262 2.16 17.28 -29.57
CA ILE A 262 1.42 16.26 -30.35
C ILE A 262 2.16 16.00 -31.66
N ARG A 263 2.40 14.72 -31.95
CA ARG A 263 3.19 14.30 -33.11
C ARG A 263 2.85 12.90 -33.59
N PHE A 264 3.04 12.68 -34.88
CA PHE A 264 2.77 11.41 -35.56
C PHE A 264 3.59 11.31 -36.86
N PHE A 265 3.53 10.17 -37.53
CA PHE A 265 4.33 9.80 -38.69
C PHE A 265 3.45 9.60 -39.93
N LEU A 266 3.89 10.11 -41.08
CA LEU A 266 3.18 9.96 -42.36
C LEU A 266 3.68 8.79 -43.21
N GLY A 267 4.87 8.26 -42.90
CA GLY A 267 5.52 7.23 -43.71
C GLY A 267 4.92 5.84 -43.58
N ASN A 268 5.14 5.02 -44.60
CA ASN A 268 4.74 3.61 -44.65
C ASN A 268 5.81 2.65 -44.10
N ASP A 269 6.99 3.15 -43.76
CA ASP A 269 8.18 2.45 -43.26
C ASP A 269 8.15 2.14 -41.76
N ALA A 270 6.95 2.02 -41.19
CA ALA A 270 6.73 1.68 -39.80
C ALA A 270 6.97 0.18 -39.57
N VAL A 271 7.78 -0.17 -38.57
CA VAL A 271 8.09 -1.57 -38.21
C VAL A 271 7.25 -1.97 -36.99
N PRO A 272 6.56 -3.13 -36.99
CA PRO A 272 5.80 -3.60 -35.84
C PRO A 272 6.64 -3.71 -34.56
N ILE A 273 6.02 -3.39 -33.42
CA ILE A 273 6.59 -3.64 -32.09
C ILE A 273 6.10 -5.02 -31.63
N GLU A 274 7.03 -5.90 -31.25
CA GLU A 274 6.71 -7.28 -30.89
C GLU A 274 6.36 -7.38 -29.40
N LEU A 275 5.19 -7.94 -29.07
CA LEU A 275 4.85 -8.31 -27.70
C LEU A 275 5.83 -9.36 -27.16
N SER A 276 6.12 -9.26 -25.87
CA SER A 276 6.95 -10.25 -25.18
C SER A 276 6.37 -11.66 -25.33
N SER A 277 7.23 -12.64 -25.60
CA SER A 277 6.86 -14.05 -25.74
C SER A 277 6.20 -14.64 -24.49
N LEU A 278 6.41 -14.02 -23.32
CA LEU A 278 5.78 -14.39 -22.06
C LEU A 278 4.31 -13.96 -21.96
N LEU A 279 3.90 -12.96 -22.76
CA LEU A 279 2.53 -12.45 -22.79
C LEU A 279 1.69 -13.05 -23.93
N LYS A 280 2.32 -13.83 -24.81
CA LYS A 280 1.60 -14.57 -25.85
C LYS A 280 1.01 -15.83 -25.24
N THR A 281 -0.30 -16.02 -25.39
CA THR A 281 -0.98 -17.25 -24.97
C THR A 281 -0.46 -18.47 -25.77
N GLU A 282 -0.56 -19.68 -25.20
CA GLU A 282 -0.21 -20.95 -25.89
C GLU A 282 -0.95 -21.12 -27.23
N GLU A 283 -2.18 -20.61 -27.33
CA GLU A 283 -2.96 -20.60 -28.57
C GLU A 283 -2.45 -19.57 -29.59
N GLU A 284 -2.00 -18.39 -29.14
CA GLU A 284 -1.40 -17.37 -30.01
C GLU A 284 -0.04 -17.81 -30.55
N LYS A 285 0.77 -18.56 -29.78
CA LYS A 285 2.00 -19.18 -30.28
C LYS A 285 1.73 -20.12 -31.46
N LYS A 286 0.63 -20.88 -31.43
CA LYS A 286 0.21 -21.79 -32.51
C LYS A 286 -0.48 -21.07 -33.69
N LYS A 287 -1.16 -19.95 -33.45
CA LYS A 287 -1.80 -19.12 -34.49
C LYS A 287 -0.79 -18.24 -35.23
N ASP A 288 0.23 -17.68 -34.56
CA ASP A 288 1.23 -16.78 -35.14
C ASP A 288 2.07 -17.44 -36.24
N GLU A 289 2.35 -18.75 -36.14
CA GLU A 289 3.02 -19.51 -37.21
C GLU A 289 2.18 -19.61 -38.50
N LYS A 290 0.84 -19.58 -38.40
CA LYS A 290 -0.07 -19.64 -39.56
C LYS A 290 -0.52 -18.27 -40.06
N LYS A 291 -0.58 -17.24 -39.20
CA LYS A 291 -1.20 -15.94 -39.51
C LYS A 291 -0.23 -14.90 -40.08
N ASN A 292 1.09 -15.10 -39.93
CA ASN A 292 2.13 -14.17 -40.39
C ASN A 292 2.25 -13.99 -41.91
N LYS A 293 1.46 -14.69 -42.74
CA LYS A 293 1.36 -14.47 -44.20
C LYS A 293 0.11 -13.71 -44.66
N LEU A 294 -0.89 -13.47 -43.81
CA LEU A 294 -2.22 -12.98 -44.23
C LEU A 294 -2.66 -11.64 -43.59
N LEU A 295 -2.00 -11.16 -42.54
CA LEU A 295 -2.39 -9.93 -41.82
C LEU A 295 -1.75 -8.63 -42.36
N GLN A 296 -1.09 -8.67 -43.51
CA GLN A 296 -0.44 -7.48 -44.09
C GLN A 296 -1.40 -6.41 -44.65
N LEU A 297 -2.73 -6.60 -44.67
CA LEU A 297 -3.65 -5.66 -45.32
C LEU A 297 -5.00 -5.55 -44.56
N PHE A 298 -5.00 -4.79 -43.46
CA PHE A 298 -6.13 -4.08 -42.81
C PHE A 298 -7.54 -4.73 -42.69
N GLY A 299 -7.98 -4.99 -41.44
CA GLY A 299 -9.35 -5.35 -41.02
C GLY A 299 -9.58 -5.09 -39.49
N PRO A 300 -10.83 -5.06 -38.98
CA PRO A 300 -11.19 -4.32 -37.76
C PRO A 300 -10.72 -4.97 -36.45
N ARG A 301 -10.15 -4.13 -35.57
CA ARG A 301 -9.61 -4.42 -34.22
C ARG A 301 -8.52 -5.49 -34.18
N VAL A 302 -7.41 -5.23 -34.86
CA VAL A 302 -6.15 -5.94 -34.58
C VAL A 302 -5.72 -5.59 -33.14
N LYS A 303 -5.73 -6.58 -32.24
CA LYS A 303 -5.05 -6.48 -30.94
C LYS A 303 -3.56 -6.20 -31.24
N ASN A 304 -3.01 -5.12 -30.69
CA ASN A 304 -1.65 -4.59 -30.95
C ASN A 304 -1.48 -3.90 -32.32
N THR A 305 -1.55 -2.57 -32.30
CA THR A 305 -1.30 -1.71 -33.47
C THR A 305 0.05 -0.99 -33.39
N ALA A 306 0.82 -1.29 -32.34
CA ALA A 306 2.03 -0.56 -32.01
C ALA A 306 3.14 -0.77 -33.06
N VAL A 307 3.74 0.33 -33.50
CA VAL A 307 4.83 0.36 -34.48
C VAL A 307 5.92 1.33 -34.04
N ALA A 308 7.13 1.11 -34.55
CA ALA A 308 8.27 2.00 -34.44
C ALA A 308 8.63 2.54 -35.83
N CYS A 309 8.70 3.87 -35.93
CA CYS A 309 9.05 4.62 -37.12
C CYS A 309 10.44 5.24 -36.92
N LYS A 310 11.27 5.29 -37.97
CA LYS A 310 12.64 5.82 -37.88
C LYS A 310 12.89 6.83 -39.00
N GLN A 311 13.42 7.98 -38.63
CA GLN A 311 13.89 9.00 -39.55
C GLN A 311 15.10 9.73 -38.97
N ASP A 312 16.22 9.77 -39.69
CA ASP A 312 17.43 10.53 -39.32
C ASP A 312 17.95 10.25 -37.89
N GLY A 313 17.79 8.99 -37.45
CA GLY A 313 18.17 8.53 -36.12
C GLY A 313 17.16 8.88 -35.02
N ILE A 314 16.06 9.55 -35.34
CA ILE A 314 14.92 9.74 -34.45
C ILE A 314 13.96 8.55 -34.58
N ILE A 315 13.51 8.03 -33.44
CA ILE A 315 12.54 6.96 -33.34
C ILE A 315 11.23 7.53 -32.79
N LEU A 316 10.12 7.27 -33.48
CA LEU A 316 8.77 7.62 -33.08
C LEU A 316 7.95 6.35 -32.94
N LEU A 317 7.26 6.17 -31.81
CA LEU A 317 6.33 5.06 -31.62
C LEU A 317 4.89 5.53 -31.85
N GLU A 318 4.09 4.66 -32.46
CA GLU A 318 2.67 4.90 -32.75
C GLU A 318 1.83 3.68 -32.42
N GLY A 319 0.55 3.89 -32.10
CA GLY A 319 -0.41 2.82 -31.85
C GLY A 319 -0.37 2.32 -30.41
N SER A 320 -1.11 1.25 -30.15
CA SER A 320 -1.31 0.70 -28.81
C SER A 320 -0.90 -0.75 -28.70
N LEU A 321 -0.44 -1.12 -27.52
CA LEU A 321 -0.24 -2.50 -27.08
C LEU A 321 -1.42 -2.91 -26.20
N ASP A 322 -1.98 -4.07 -26.49
CA ASP A 322 -3.07 -4.72 -25.76
C ASP A 322 -2.69 -6.20 -25.58
N TRP A 323 -2.62 -6.66 -24.33
CA TRP A 323 -2.20 -8.02 -24.01
C TRP A 323 -3.14 -8.61 -22.96
N ASP A 324 -3.46 -9.90 -23.09
CA ASP A 324 -4.22 -10.60 -22.06
C ASP A 324 -3.32 -10.87 -20.84
N ALA A 325 -3.81 -10.48 -19.66
CA ALA A 325 -3.08 -10.64 -18.41
C ALA A 325 -3.97 -11.35 -17.39
N ASN A 326 -4.11 -12.68 -17.52
CA ASN A 326 -4.75 -13.54 -16.50
C ASN A 326 -3.99 -13.54 -15.16
N ARG A 327 -2.83 -12.88 -15.10
CA ARG A 327 -2.09 -12.60 -13.87
C ARG A 327 -1.64 -11.13 -13.90
N PRO A 328 -1.69 -10.42 -12.76
CA PRO A 328 -1.14 -9.07 -12.67
C PRO A 328 0.32 -9.10 -13.13
N LEU A 329 0.62 -8.37 -14.21
CA LEU A 329 1.99 -8.22 -14.66
C LEU A 329 2.83 -7.68 -13.50
N HIS A 330 3.96 -8.33 -13.22
CA HIS A 330 4.93 -7.74 -12.34
C HIS A 330 5.37 -6.41 -12.96
N ASN A 331 5.42 -5.33 -12.18
CA ASN A 331 5.80 -3.98 -12.61
C ASN A 331 7.21 -3.84 -13.26
N LYS A 332 7.91 -4.95 -13.49
CA LYS A 332 9.27 -5.05 -14.04
C LYS A 332 9.37 -6.06 -15.20
N GLN A 333 8.24 -6.59 -15.65
CA GLN A 333 8.19 -7.52 -16.76
C GLN A 333 8.16 -6.76 -18.08
N VAL A 334 8.93 -7.25 -19.05
CA VAL A 334 8.94 -6.71 -20.41
C VAL A 334 7.59 -6.98 -21.05
N ILE A 335 6.91 -5.93 -21.52
CA ILE A 335 5.63 -6.07 -22.22
C ILE A 335 5.83 -6.21 -23.73
N ALA A 336 6.85 -5.56 -24.28
CA ALA A 336 7.17 -5.60 -25.69
C ALA A 336 8.63 -5.25 -25.95
N THR A 337 9.13 -5.54 -27.15
CA THR A 337 10.50 -5.21 -27.56
C THR A 337 10.49 -4.47 -28.89
N LEU A 338 11.30 -3.41 -28.96
CA LEU A 338 11.54 -2.66 -30.19
C LEU A 338 12.44 -3.45 -31.16
N PRO A 339 12.20 -3.34 -32.47
CA PRO A 339 13.04 -3.99 -33.47
C PRO A 339 14.48 -3.52 -33.39
N LYS A 340 15.43 -4.40 -33.72
CA LYS A 340 16.87 -4.09 -33.70
C LYS A 340 17.15 -2.87 -34.58
N GLY A 341 17.87 -1.89 -34.02
CA GLY A 341 18.16 -0.61 -34.70
C GLY A 341 17.15 0.52 -34.41
N TYR A 342 16.12 0.24 -33.62
CA TYR A 342 15.16 1.22 -33.09
C TYR A 342 15.32 1.45 -31.58
N TRP A 343 16.37 0.88 -30.99
CA TRP A 343 16.62 0.97 -29.56
C TRP A 343 17.05 2.39 -29.17
N PRO A 344 16.62 2.90 -28.02
CA PRO A 344 17.01 4.22 -27.59
C PRO A 344 18.50 4.25 -27.21
N ARG A 345 19.14 5.40 -27.39
CA ARG A 345 20.55 5.59 -27.00
C ARG A 345 20.81 5.35 -25.51
N ARG A 346 19.81 5.64 -24.68
CA ARG A 346 19.81 5.46 -23.23
C ARG A 346 18.42 5.00 -22.80
N ARG A 347 18.25 4.60 -21.54
CA ARG A 347 16.92 4.33 -21.02
C ARG A 347 16.10 5.62 -20.99
N GLU A 348 14.91 5.57 -21.54
CA GLU A 348 13.96 6.68 -21.59
C GLU A 348 12.69 6.31 -20.82
N THR A 349 12.08 7.28 -20.16
CA THR A 349 10.82 7.11 -19.41
C THR A 349 9.80 8.09 -19.95
N PHE A 350 8.69 7.57 -20.45
CA PHE A 350 7.58 8.31 -21.03
C PHE A 350 6.32 8.14 -20.21
N PHE A 351 5.37 9.04 -20.45
CA PHE A 351 4.05 8.99 -19.87
C PHE A 351 3.04 9.13 -20.99
N THR A 352 2.08 8.22 -21.02
CA THR A 352 1.14 8.07 -22.12
C THR A 352 -0.28 7.80 -21.60
N ARG A 353 -1.26 7.71 -22.49
CA ARG A 353 -2.66 7.45 -22.16
C ARG A 353 -2.90 5.94 -21.94
N GLY A 354 -3.60 5.59 -20.86
CA GLY A 354 -4.14 4.25 -20.59
C GLY A 354 -5.60 4.08 -21.04
N CYS A 355 -6.18 2.92 -20.75
CA CYS A 355 -7.52 2.52 -21.23
C CYS A 355 -8.68 3.44 -20.76
N GLN A 356 -8.53 4.10 -19.60
CA GLN A 356 -9.54 4.99 -19.00
C GLN A 356 -8.99 6.40 -18.73
N GLU A 357 -8.14 6.91 -19.62
CA GLU A 357 -7.53 8.25 -19.50
C GLU A 357 -6.54 8.40 -18.35
N GLU A 358 -6.24 7.32 -17.63
CA GLU A 358 -5.17 7.28 -16.65
C GLU A 358 -3.81 7.47 -17.37
N ARG A 359 -2.96 8.34 -16.83
CA ARG A 359 -1.57 8.43 -17.30
C ARG A 359 -0.85 7.14 -16.91
N ARG A 360 -0.21 6.49 -17.88
CA ARG A 360 0.61 5.29 -17.69
C ARG A 360 2.07 5.62 -17.91
N ARG A 361 2.94 5.15 -17.02
CA ARG A 361 4.39 5.19 -17.21
C ARG A 361 4.84 4.06 -18.15
N VAL A 362 5.66 4.43 -19.13
CA VAL A 362 6.35 3.51 -20.05
C VAL A 362 7.84 3.76 -19.94
N ASP A 363 8.60 2.73 -19.55
CA ASP A 363 10.06 2.78 -19.63
C ASP A 363 10.52 1.99 -20.87
N ILE A 364 11.51 2.52 -21.59
CA ILE A 364 12.18 1.84 -22.69
C ILE A 364 13.66 1.82 -22.39
N ASP A 365 14.26 0.65 -22.24
CA ASP A 365 15.69 0.53 -21.96
C ASP A 365 16.57 0.57 -23.22
N VAL A 366 17.89 0.54 -23.03
CA VAL A 366 18.88 0.59 -24.12
C VAL A 366 18.85 -0.62 -25.07
N TYR A 367 18.16 -1.69 -24.67
CA TYR A 367 17.94 -2.89 -25.49
C TYR A 367 16.59 -2.85 -26.21
N GLY A 368 15.87 -1.73 -26.10
CA GLY A 368 14.57 -1.54 -26.71
C GLY A 368 13.44 -2.29 -26.02
N ARG A 369 13.64 -2.77 -24.80
CA ARG A 369 12.59 -3.46 -24.03
C ARG A 369 11.67 -2.42 -23.40
N ILE A 370 10.37 -2.63 -23.58
CA ILE A 370 9.30 -1.75 -23.12
C ILE A 370 8.72 -2.34 -21.85
N PHE A 371 8.61 -1.52 -20.81
CA PHE A 371 8.03 -1.87 -19.52
C PHE A 371 6.87 -0.91 -19.20
N CYS A 372 5.76 -1.42 -18.67
CA CYS A 372 4.67 -0.59 -18.17
C CYS A 372 4.32 -1.00 -16.73
N THR A 373 4.84 -0.26 -15.75
CA THR A 373 4.71 -0.57 -14.32
C THR A 373 3.27 -0.57 -13.82
N GLU A 374 2.38 0.14 -14.52
CA GLU A 374 0.99 0.41 -14.15
C GLU A 374 -0.01 -0.28 -15.11
N GLY A 375 0.50 -1.00 -16.11
CA GLY A 375 -0.30 -1.51 -17.23
C GLY A 375 -1.23 -2.68 -16.89
N ALA A 376 -1.14 -3.26 -15.68
CA ALA A 376 -1.91 -4.43 -15.28
C ALA A 376 -3.31 -4.12 -14.75
N ASP A 377 -3.55 -2.89 -14.27
CA ASP A 377 -4.78 -2.56 -13.55
C ASP A 377 -5.86 -2.02 -14.50
N ARG A 378 -6.54 -2.91 -15.24
CA ARG A 378 -7.97 -2.72 -15.50
C ARG A 378 -8.72 -3.17 -14.24
N ALA A 379 -8.66 -2.34 -13.21
CA ALA A 379 -9.02 -2.67 -11.82
C ALA A 379 -10.51 -3.01 -11.56
N SER A 380 -11.34 -3.23 -12.57
CA SER A 380 -12.73 -3.63 -12.38
C SER A 380 -13.21 -4.81 -13.22
N ASP A 381 -12.61 -5.13 -14.37
CA ASP A 381 -13.30 -5.97 -15.38
C ASP A 381 -12.50 -7.19 -15.87
N GLY A 382 -11.37 -7.56 -15.24
CA GLY A 382 -10.60 -8.76 -15.61
C GLY A 382 -9.99 -8.74 -17.03
N GLY A 383 -10.04 -7.61 -17.73
CA GLY A 383 -9.48 -7.47 -19.07
C GLY A 383 -7.97 -7.23 -19.03
N GLY A 384 -7.26 -7.77 -20.01
CA GLY A 384 -5.84 -7.56 -20.26
C GLY A 384 -5.32 -6.12 -20.14
N GLY A 385 -3.99 -5.99 -20.07
CA GLY A 385 -3.34 -4.69 -19.97
C GLY A 385 -3.32 -3.92 -21.29
N TYR A 386 -3.37 -2.59 -21.19
CA TYR A 386 -3.37 -1.68 -22.34
C TYR A 386 -2.39 -0.54 -22.09
N VAL A 387 -1.54 -0.26 -23.08
CA VAL A 387 -0.74 0.97 -23.11
C VAL A 387 -0.69 1.57 -24.51
N ASP A 388 -0.91 2.87 -24.61
CA ASP A 388 -0.75 3.60 -25.86
C ASP A 388 0.70 4.06 -26.01
N LEU A 389 1.36 3.80 -27.14
CA LEU A 389 2.72 4.28 -27.38
C LEU A 389 2.74 5.52 -28.28
N SER A 390 1.58 6.01 -28.71
CA SER A 390 1.46 7.07 -29.70
C SER A 390 2.13 8.37 -29.26
N GLY A 391 3.03 8.84 -30.11
CA GLY A 391 3.77 10.07 -29.89
C GLY A 391 5.05 9.88 -29.07
N ILE A 392 5.38 8.70 -28.54
CA ILE A 392 6.67 8.50 -27.85
C ILE A 392 7.82 8.72 -28.83
N LEU A 393 8.69 9.70 -28.56
CA LEU A 393 9.77 10.10 -29.47
C LEU A 393 11.11 10.10 -28.72
N PHE A 394 12.14 9.51 -29.30
CA PHE A 394 13.50 9.51 -28.74
C PHE A 394 14.59 9.35 -29.79
N ILE A 395 15.84 9.48 -29.36
CA ILE A 395 17.01 9.32 -30.22
C ILE A 395 17.42 7.84 -30.22
N GLY A 396 17.43 7.24 -31.39
CA GLY A 396 17.93 5.88 -31.59
C GLY A 396 19.44 5.79 -31.35
N ALA A 397 19.89 4.65 -30.83
CA ALA A 397 21.30 4.34 -30.72
C ALA A 397 21.93 4.24 -32.11
N ALA A 398 23.10 4.86 -32.30
CA ALA A 398 23.84 4.78 -33.55
C ALA A 398 24.32 3.35 -33.83
N GLN A 399 24.68 2.62 -32.77
CA GLN A 399 24.96 1.19 -32.79
C GLN A 399 24.25 0.56 -31.57
N PRO A 400 23.65 -0.63 -31.72
CA PRO A 400 23.08 -1.35 -30.58
C PRO A 400 24.19 -1.65 -29.55
N PRO A 401 23.88 -1.69 -28.23
CA PRO A 401 24.87 -2.05 -27.22
C PRO A 401 25.52 -3.40 -27.54
N SER A 402 26.84 -3.48 -27.35
CA SER A 402 27.59 -4.73 -27.51
C SER A 402 27.35 -5.64 -26.30
N GLY A 403 26.32 -6.49 -26.38
CA GLY A 403 25.95 -7.42 -25.32
C GLY A 403 24.46 -7.73 -25.31
N ALA A 404 24.08 -8.99 -25.08
CA ALA A 404 22.70 -9.33 -24.76
C ALA A 404 22.38 -8.89 -23.32
N PRO A 405 21.13 -8.49 -23.01
CA PRO A 405 20.72 -8.29 -21.62
C PRO A 405 20.95 -9.57 -20.81
N LEU A 406 21.28 -9.42 -19.53
CA LEU A 406 21.60 -10.55 -18.64
C LEU A 406 20.41 -11.50 -18.42
N ASP A 407 19.20 -10.94 -18.43
CA ASP A 407 17.94 -11.68 -18.38
C ASP A 407 16.98 -11.03 -19.40
N PRO A 408 16.52 -11.74 -20.45
CA PRO A 408 15.67 -11.17 -21.47
C PRO A 408 14.31 -10.68 -20.93
N ASP A 409 13.84 -11.26 -19.82
CA ASP A 409 12.47 -11.09 -19.34
C ASP A 409 12.34 -10.18 -18.13
N THR A 410 13.46 -9.77 -17.54
CA THR A 410 13.46 -8.86 -16.39
C THR A 410 14.32 -7.64 -16.59
N ASP A 411 13.83 -6.52 -16.05
CA ASP A 411 14.54 -5.24 -16.02
C ASP A 411 15.97 -5.45 -15.45
N ASP A 412 17.02 -5.11 -16.20
CA ASP A 412 18.44 -5.30 -15.79
C ASP A 412 18.80 -4.61 -14.47
N LEU A 413 17.92 -3.73 -13.98
CA LEU A 413 18.01 -3.15 -12.64
C LEU A 413 17.62 -4.15 -11.53
N ARG A 414 17.37 -5.43 -11.86
CA ARG A 414 17.09 -6.51 -10.92
C ARG A 414 18.36 -6.89 -10.15
N LEU A 415 18.46 -6.36 -8.94
CA LEU A 415 19.12 -7.10 -7.88
C LEU A 415 18.13 -8.10 -7.33
N VAL A 416 18.20 -9.34 -7.83
CA VAL A 416 17.49 -10.46 -7.22
C VAL A 416 18.16 -10.73 -5.87
N TYR A 417 17.51 -10.31 -4.79
CA TYR A 417 17.79 -10.83 -3.45
C TYR A 417 16.67 -11.83 -3.14
N ASN A 418 16.94 -13.12 -3.31
CA ASN A 418 16.00 -14.19 -2.99
C ASN A 418 16.46 -14.85 -1.68
N PRO A 419 15.87 -14.50 -0.51
CA PRO A 419 16.37 -14.96 0.79
C PRO A 419 16.18 -16.46 1.03
N ASN A 420 15.39 -17.16 0.20
CA ASN A 420 15.00 -18.56 0.44
C ASN A 420 15.64 -19.58 -0.52
N THR A 421 16.51 -19.17 -1.43
CA THR A 421 17.28 -20.11 -2.26
C THR A 421 18.69 -20.22 -1.71
N SER A 422 19.01 -21.37 -1.11
CA SER A 422 20.35 -21.73 -0.58
C SER A 422 21.45 -21.80 -1.65
N GLU A 423 21.10 -21.61 -2.92
CA GLU A 423 22.01 -21.62 -4.07
C GLU A 423 21.91 -20.30 -4.84
N VAL A 424 22.32 -19.20 -4.20
CA VAL A 424 22.73 -18.01 -4.97
C VAL A 424 24.21 -18.21 -5.32
N PRO A 425 24.62 -18.08 -6.60
CA PRO A 425 26.03 -18.21 -6.99
C PRO A 425 26.90 -17.29 -6.13
N ALA A 426 27.99 -17.84 -5.59
CA ALA A 426 28.91 -17.21 -4.65
C ALA A 426 29.58 -15.89 -5.12
N SER A 427 29.21 -15.38 -6.30
CA SER A 427 29.65 -14.12 -6.89
C SER A 427 28.76 -12.91 -6.56
N SER A 428 27.58 -13.09 -5.95
CA SER A 428 26.75 -11.96 -5.49
C SER A 428 27.18 -11.50 -4.10
N PHE A 429 27.85 -10.36 -4.05
CA PHE A 429 28.02 -9.46 -2.90
C PHE A 429 27.74 -10.02 -1.48
N LYS A 430 28.81 -10.38 -0.75
CA LYS A 430 28.74 -10.71 0.70
C LYS A 430 28.51 -9.50 1.59
N GLY A 431 28.38 -8.28 1.07
CA GLY A 431 28.48 -7.11 1.93
C GLY A 431 27.26 -6.81 2.80
N ARG A 432 26.15 -7.55 2.68
CA ARG A 432 25.17 -7.62 3.79
C ARG A 432 25.80 -8.28 5.01
N GLU A 433 26.41 -9.45 4.85
CA GLU A 433 27.12 -10.12 5.95
C GLU A 433 28.31 -9.30 6.44
N LEU A 434 29.06 -8.63 5.56
CA LEU A 434 30.21 -7.81 5.99
C LEU A 434 29.77 -6.53 6.69
N LEU A 435 28.67 -5.90 6.26
CA LEU A 435 28.08 -4.75 6.96
C LEU A 435 27.48 -5.18 8.30
N GLU A 436 26.79 -6.32 8.36
CA GLU A 436 26.31 -6.90 9.61
C GLU A 436 27.48 -7.29 10.53
N LYS A 437 28.55 -7.90 10.02
CA LYS A 437 29.79 -8.20 10.77
C LYS A 437 30.48 -6.92 11.24
N PHE A 438 30.46 -5.85 10.44
CA PHE A 438 31.00 -4.53 10.78
C PHE A 438 30.20 -3.90 11.93
N ILE A 439 28.87 -3.93 11.84
CA ILE A 439 27.98 -3.41 12.89
C ILE A 439 28.10 -4.24 14.17
N LYS A 440 28.10 -5.58 14.06
CA LYS A 440 28.25 -6.51 15.21
C LYS A 440 29.60 -6.40 15.91
N ARG A 441 30.66 -5.97 15.22
CA ARG A 441 32.01 -5.78 15.81
C ARG A 441 32.24 -4.38 16.38
N CYS A 442 31.37 -3.39 16.08
CA CYS A 442 31.45 -2.07 16.69
C CYS A 442 31.00 -2.12 18.16
N ASN A 443 31.85 -1.66 19.09
CA ASN A 443 31.40 -1.45 20.47
C ASN A 443 30.57 -0.16 20.62
N VAL A 444 29.89 0.01 21.77
CA VAL A 444 29.04 1.17 22.06
C VAL A 444 29.76 2.51 21.90
N TYR A 445 31.06 2.57 22.18
CA TYR A 445 31.86 3.80 22.09
C TYR A 445 32.28 4.12 20.64
N GLU A 446 32.71 3.11 19.88
CA GLU A 446 32.99 3.19 18.44
C GLU A 446 31.75 3.59 17.65
N TRP A 447 30.59 2.99 17.99
CA TRP A 447 29.31 3.36 17.42
C TRP A 447 28.91 4.79 17.77
N LYS A 448 29.12 5.26 19.01
CA LYS A 448 28.87 6.66 19.39
C LYS A 448 29.73 7.64 18.59
N LEU A 449 30.98 7.31 18.30
CA LEU A 449 31.85 8.12 17.45
C LEU A 449 31.36 8.15 16.00
N LEU A 450 30.98 6.99 15.45
CA LEU A 450 30.38 6.85 14.12
C LEU A 450 29.08 7.65 14.01
N HIS A 451 28.18 7.48 14.99
CA HIS A 451 26.90 8.17 15.09
C HIS A 451 27.07 9.67 15.23
N ASN A 452 28.00 10.14 16.06
CA ASN A 452 28.27 11.57 16.21
C ASN A 452 28.90 12.19 14.95
N ALA A 453 29.60 11.40 14.14
CA ALA A 453 30.13 11.84 12.86
C ALA A 453 29.03 11.82 11.76
N MET A 454 28.14 10.82 11.78
CA MET A 454 26.92 10.76 10.95
C MET A 454 25.95 11.90 11.24
N ALA A 455 25.64 12.15 12.52
CA ALA A 455 24.67 13.15 12.98
C ALA A 455 25.13 14.59 12.68
N ARG A 456 26.44 14.87 12.75
CA ARG A 456 27.01 16.17 12.37
C ARG A 456 26.94 16.45 10.86
N GLY A 457 26.69 15.44 10.03
CA GLY A 457 26.49 15.56 8.58
C GLY A 457 25.05 15.46 8.10
N ALA A 458 24.08 15.23 9.01
CA ALA A 458 22.72 14.81 8.67
C ALA A 458 21.86 15.85 7.92
N GLY A 459 22.39 17.04 7.62
CA GLY A 459 21.75 18.01 6.74
C GLY A 459 21.95 17.76 5.24
N ARG A 460 22.95 16.97 4.80
CA ARG A 460 23.22 16.71 3.37
C ARG A 460 23.90 15.36 3.15
N ARG A 461 23.34 14.56 2.23
CA ARG A 461 23.94 13.37 1.58
C ARG A 461 24.42 12.25 2.53
N MET A 462 23.61 11.19 2.68
CA MET A 462 24.16 9.86 2.98
C MET A 462 24.99 9.39 1.76
N LEU A 463 26.29 9.72 1.77
CA LEU A 463 27.29 8.87 1.16
C LEU A 463 27.55 7.70 2.11
N THR A 464 28.02 6.57 1.57
CA THR A 464 28.22 5.28 2.27
C THR A 464 28.78 5.43 3.69
N PRO A 465 28.65 4.44 4.59
CA PRO A 465 29.24 4.47 5.94
C PRO A 465 30.71 4.91 5.97
N LEU A 466 31.43 4.77 4.86
CA LEU A 466 32.86 5.09 4.73
C LEU A 466 33.13 6.47 4.09
N GLY A 467 32.16 7.13 3.44
CA GLY A 467 32.41 8.25 2.52
C GLY A 467 32.48 9.65 3.15
N ASP A 468 31.67 9.92 4.16
CA ASP A 468 31.67 11.22 4.89
C ASP A 468 31.35 11.08 6.39
N SER A 469 30.83 9.93 6.78
CA SER A 469 30.23 9.66 8.09
C SER A 469 31.20 9.08 9.11
N VAL A 470 32.42 8.73 8.70
CA VAL A 470 33.54 8.38 9.58
C VAL A 470 34.64 9.41 9.37
N LYS A 471 34.40 10.64 9.84
CA LYS A 471 35.46 11.65 9.94
C LYS A 471 36.41 11.25 11.07
N ILE A 472 37.48 10.53 10.73
CA ILE A 472 38.58 10.25 11.66
C ILE A 472 39.40 11.53 11.83
N ARG A 473 39.83 11.84 13.05
CA ARG A 473 40.66 13.04 13.31
C ARG A 473 41.95 12.98 12.48
N GLY A 474 42.23 14.05 11.73
CA GLY A 474 43.31 14.14 10.71
C GLY A 474 42.80 14.31 9.27
N TRP A 475 41.48 14.21 9.07
CA TRP A 475 40.77 14.20 7.77
C TRP A 475 40.97 15.43 6.86
N GLU A 476 41.52 16.54 7.34
CA GLU A 476 41.63 17.75 6.52
C GLU A 476 42.44 17.50 5.25
N ARG A 477 43.42 16.58 5.21
CA ARG A 477 44.22 16.32 4.00
C ARG A 477 43.61 15.33 2.98
N GLY A 478 42.49 14.66 3.31
CA GLY A 478 41.85 13.65 2.43
C GLY A 478 40.77 14.22 1.49
N ASN A 479 40.39 15.48 1.70
CA ASN A 479 39.43 16.19 0.86
C ASN A 479 40.12 16.67 -0.43
N GLU A 480 39.45 16.55 -1.59
CA GLU A 480 39.98 17.00 -2.90
C GLU A 480 40.42 18.46 -2.87
N TYR A 481 39.76 19.29 -2.04
CA TYR A 481 40.07 20.71 -1.84
C TYR A 481 41.34 20.99 -1.01
N ASN A 482 41.85 19.98 -0.31
CA ASN A 482 43.02 20.10 0.57
C ASN A 482 44.21 19.29 0.08
N LEU A 483 44.12 18.76 -1.15
CA LEU A 483 45.24 18.16 -1.85
C LEU A 483 46.29 19.24 -2.17
N GLY A 484 47.57 18.90 -2.01
CA GLY A 484 48.63 19.75 -2.53
C GLY A 484 48.54 19.88 -4.04
N LYS A 485 49.20 20.89 -4.62
CA LYS A 485 49.13 21.18 -6.06
C LYS A 485 49.48 19.95 -6.92
N ARG A 486 50.45 19.15 -6.47
CA ARG A 486 50.90 17.93 -7.16
C ARG A 486 49.82 16.84 -7.10
N GLU A 487 49.28 16.57 -5.92
CA GLU A 487 48.24 15.56 -5.70
C GLU A 487 46.95 15.90 -6.44
N HIS A 488 46.58 17.19 -6.43
CA HIS A 488 45.40 17.67 -7.11
C HIS A 488 45.53 17.55 -8.64
N SER A 489 46.72 17.82 -9.20
CA SER A 489 47.00 17.59 -10.63
C SER A 489 46.98 16.10 -10.96
N LEU A 490 47.65 15.24 -10.18
CA LEU A 490 47.59 13.79 -10.39
C LEU A 490 46.14 13.26 -10.32
N TRP A 491 45.35 13.72 -9.35
CA TRP A 491 43.95 13.35 -9.23
C TRP A 491 43.13 13.80 -10.44
N ARG A 492 43.17 15.08 -10.77
CA ARG A 492 42.35 15.68 -11.83
C ARG A 492 42.75 15.16 -13.21
N ASP A 493 44.04 15.11 -13.48
CA ASP A 493 44.57 14.97 -14.83
C ASP A 493 44.87 13.49 -15.17
N CYS A 494 45.21 12.65 -14.19
CA CYS A 494 45.66 11.27 -14.43
C CYS A 494 44.75 10.17 -13.84
N LEU A 495 43.97 10.46 -12.79
CA LEU A 495 43.27 9.42 -12.03
C LEU A 495 41.75 9.49 -12.12
N LYS A 496 41.15 10.68 -11.93
CA LYS A 496 39.70 10.83 -11.71
C LYS A 496 38.86 10.31 -12.88
N GLY A 497 39.27 10.60 -14.12
CA GLY A 497 38.61 10.09 -15.33
C GLY A 497 38.74 8.56 -15.43
N PRO A 498 39.96 8.01 -15.61
CA PRO A 498 40.16 6.57 -15.79
C PRO A 498 39.61 5.72 -14.65
N LEU A 499 39.77 6.17 -13.39
CA LEU A 499 39.28 5.43 -12.23
C LEU A 499 37.78 5.56 -12.04
N GLY A 500 37.20 6.71 -12.37
CA GLY A 500 35.75 6.91 -12.39
C GLY A 500 35.09 6.03 -13.45
N GLU A 501 35.68 5.95 -14.64
CA GLU A 501 35.17 5.18 -15.79
C GLU A 501 35.40 3.68 -15.70
N ARG A 502 36.41 3.22 -14.97
CA ARG A 502 36.74 1.78 -14.88
C ARG A 502 36.39 1.12 -13.56
N TYR A 503 36.41 1.89 -12.47
CA TYR A 503 36.19 1.38 -11.11
C TYR A 503 35.11 2.14 -10.32
N GLY A 504 34.50 3.19 -10.88
CA GLY A 504 33.54 4.03 -10.15
C GLY A 504 34.15 4.86 -9.01
N ILE A 505 35.48 4.93 -8.94
CA ILE A 505 36.20 5.67 -7.90
C ILE A 505 36.18 7.15 -8.27
N SER A 506 35.25 7.89 -7.68
CA SER A 506 35.01 9.30 -8.01
C SER A 506 35.60 10.29 -6.99
N THR A 507 36.26 9.79 -5.94
CA THR A 507 36.85 10.61 -4.88
C THR A 507 38.23 10.12 -4.47
N TRP A 508 39.12 11.06 -4.16
CA TRP A 508 40.46 10.79 -3.61
C TRP A 508 40.39 9.95 -2.32
N HIS A 509 39.37 10.20 -1.50
CA HIS A 509 39.09 9.45 -0.29
C HIS A 509 39.00 7.94 -0.52
N THR A 510 38.15 7.53 -1.46
CA THR A 510 37.90 6.11 -1.74
C THR A 510 39.18 5.43 -2.21
N LEU A 511 40.01 6.12 -3.00
CA LEU A 511 41.31 5.63 -3.46
C LEU A 511 42.26 5.33 -2.28
N MET A 512 42.28 6.19 -1.25
CA MET A 512 43.17 6.01 -0.08
C MET A 512 42.72 4.87 0.84
N HIS A 513 41.45 4.47 0.76
CA HIS A 513 40.86 3.38 1.56
C HIS A 513 41.01 1.99 0.95
N LEU A 514 41.49 1.86 -0.28
CA LEU A 514 41.79 0.56 -0.88
C LEU A 514 42.91 -0.16 -0.11
N SER A 515 42.90 -1.49 -0.12
CA SER A 515 44.08 -2.25 0.30
C SER A 515 45.26 -1.95 -0.62
N TYR A 516 46.50 -2.12 -0.15
CA TYR A 516 47.67 -1.91 -0.99
C TYR A 516 47.64 -2.76 -2.27
N ARG A 517 47.18 -4.01 -2.17
CA ARG A 517 47.03 -4.88 -3.33
C ARG A 517 46.03 -4.32 -4.34
N LYS A 518 44.88 -3.83 -3.88
CA LYS A 518 43.85 -3.29 -4.78
C LYS A 518 44.21 -1.91 -5.31
N LEU A 519 44.88 -1.09 -4.50
CA LEU A 519 45.46 0.17 -4.95
C LEU A 519 46.44 -0.05 -6.09
N ASP A 520 47.30 -1.06 -6.00
CA ASP A 520 48.25 -1.39 -7.07
C ASP A 520 47.54 -1.76 -8.37
N GLU A 521 46.54 -2.65 -8.29
CA GLU A 521 45.71 -3.04 -9.43
C GLU A 521 44.98 -1.86 -10.09
N VAL A 522 44.46 -0.93 -9.27
CA VAL A 522 43.73 0.26 -9.72
C VAL A 522 44.68 1.25 -10.37
N LEU A 523 45.85 1.50 -9.79
CA LEU A 523 46.86 2.39 -10.34
C LEU A 523 47.50 1.82 -11.62
N ASP A 524 47.59 0.49 -11.76
CA ASP A 524 48.01 -0.21 -12.99
C ASP A 524 47.21 0.18 -14.22
N CYS A 525 45.95 0.57 -14.02
CA CYS A 525 45.05 0.97 -15.09
C CYS A 525 45.16 2.44 -15.52
N CYS A 526 46.03 3.23 -14.88
CA CYS A 526 46.28 4.63 -15.23
C CYS A 526 47.66 4.75 -15.91
N PRO A 527 47.75 4.61 -17.25
CA PRO A 527 49.02 4.64 -17.96
C PRO A 527 49.73 5.99 -17.83
N ASP A 528 48.97 7.09 -17.80
CA ASP A 528 49.50 8.47 -17.75
C ASP A 528 50.10 8.86 -16.40
N LEU A 529 49.93 8.02 -15.37
CA LEU A 529 50.42 8.31 -14.02
C LEU A 529 51.94 8.16 -13.87
N GLY A 530 52.55 7.27 -14.67
CA GLY A 530 53.97 6.91 -14.57
C GLY A 530 54.40 6.26 -13.23
N ASP A 531 55.61 5.70 -13.18
CA ASP A 531 56.13 5.02 -11.99
C ASP A 531 56.39 5.96 -10.80
N GLU A 532 56.74 7.21 -11.11
CA GLU A 532 56.93 8.24 -10.08
C GLU A 532 55.59 8.63 -9.44
N GLY A 533 54.53 8.83 -10.23
CA GLY A 533 53.20 9.12 -9.71
C GLY A 533 52.64 7.98 -8.86
N ARG A 534 52.86 6.72 -9.29
CA ARG A 534 52.49 5.52 -8.51
C ARG A 534 53.20 5.46 -7.16
N ARG A 535 54.52 5.67 -7.14
CA ARG A 535 55.30 5.71 -5.89
C ARG A 535 54.84 6.85 -4.98
N HIS A 536 54.53 8.01 -5.55
CA HIS A 536 54.04 9.17 -4.81
C HIS A 536 52.71 8.89 -4.09
N ILE A 537 51.72 8.32 -4.79
CA ILE A 537 50.41 7.96 -4.21
C ILE A 537 50.55 6.93 -3.08
N LYS A 538 51.37 5.89 -3.29
CA LYS A 538 51.65 4.90 -2.24
C LYS A 538 52.34 5.54 -1.02
N GLY A 539 53.23 6.51 -1.25
CA GLY A 539 53.88 7.30 -0.20
C GLY A 539 52.88 8.14 0.60
N ILE A 540 51.89 8.74 -0.06
CA ILE A 540 50.80 9.47 0.59
C ILE A 540 49.97 8.54 1.47
N LYS A 541 49.55 7.37 0.95
CA LYS A 541 48.81 6.37 1.72
C LYS A 541 49.56 5.95 2.99
N ARG A 542 50.86 5.65 2.90
CA ARG A 542 51.70 5.33 4.08
C ARG A 542 51.77 6.47 5.08
N THR A 543 51.87 7.71 4.58
CA THR A 543 51.92 8.90 5.44
C THR A 543 50.61 9.08 6.18
N LEU A 544 49.48 8.94 5.49
CA LEU A 544 48.13 8.99 6.08
C LEU A 544 47.91 7.87 7.11
N GLU A 545 48.36 6.65 6.82
CA GLU A 545 48.31 5.52 7.77
C GLU A 545 49.17 5.80 9.01
N GLY A 546 50.37 6.35 8.85
CA GLY A 546 51.25 6.72 9.97
C GLY A 546 50.76 7.93 10.77
N GLU A 547 50.08 8.90 10.14
CA GLU A 547 49.38 9.99 10.85
C GLU A 547 48.16 9.47 11.60
N TRP A 548 47.44 8.50 11.04
CA TRP A 548 46.33 7.82 11.71
C TRP A 548 46.82 7.04 12.94
N GLU A 549 47.89 6.25 12.83
CA GLU A 549 48.45 5.53 13.97
C GLU A 549 48.87 6.49 15.11
N ARG A 550 49.44 7.66 14.77
CA ARG A 550 49.83 8.68 15.74
C ARG A 550 48.64 9.44 16.35
N SER A 551 47.52 9.55 15.66
CA SER A 551 46.31 10.23 16.15
C SER A 551 45.38 9.32 16.98
N ARG A 552 45.70 8.02 17.09
CA ARG A 552 44.95 7.05 17.92
C ARG A 552 45.06 7.38 19.42
N ARG A 553 43.92 7.41 20.11
CA ARG A 553 43.88 7.37 21.58
C ARG A 553 44.14 5.93 22.06
N PRO A 554 44.89 5.71 23.17
CA PRO A 554 45.06 4.38 23.75
C PRO A 554 43.69 3.73 24.05
N GLY A 555 43.49 2.49 23.61
CA GLY A 555 42.25 1.72 23.84
C GLY A 555 41.27 1.63 22.65
N LEU A 556 41.47 2.40 21.57
CA LEU A 556 40.70 2.28 20.33
C LEU A 556 41.49 1.51 19.27
N THR A 557 41.24 0.20 19.13
CA THR A 557 41.89 -0.59 18.06
C THR A 557 40.97 -0.73 16.84
N PHE A 558 40.89 0.36 16.07
CA PHE A 558 40.26 0.35 14.74
C PHE A 558 40.87 -0.69 13.78
N ARG A 559 42.01 -1.31 14.11
CA ARG A 559 42.69 -2.34 13.30
C ARG A 559 41.75 -3.47 12.83
N HIS A 560 40.79 -3.89 13.66
CA HIS A 560 39.83 -4.93 13.30
C HIS A 560 38.72 -4.43 12.36
N LEU A 561 38.31 -3.17 12.49
CA LEU A 561 37.35 -2.52 11.59
C LEU A 561 38.01 -2.04 10.29
N GLU A 562 39.31 -1.74 10.33
CA GLU A 562 40.13 -1.27 9.21
C GLU A 562 40.27 -2.35 8.15
N SER A 563 40.60 -3.60 8.53
CA SER A 563 40.65 -4.70 7.56
C SER A 563 39.28 -4.96 6.93
N LEU A 564 38.20 -4.83 7.70
CA LEU A 564 36.83 -5.05 7.22
C LEU A 564 36.33 -3.89 6.35
N ALA A 565 36.71 -2.65 6.68
CA ALA A 565 36.44 -1.45 5.88
C ALA A 565 37.23 -1.46 4.57
N GLN A 566 38.49 -1.91 4.60
CA GLN A 566 39.32 -2.16 3.41
C GLN A 566 38.73 -3.29 2.57
N GLU A 567 38.24 -4.38 3.18
CA GLU A 567 37.57 -5.47 2.47
C GLU A 567 36.26 -5.01 1.82
N ILE A 568 35.48 -4.16 2.52
CA ILE A 568 34.29 -3.51 1.96
C ILE A 568 34.70 -2.62 0.77
N ALA A 569 35.70 -1.74 0.91
CA ALA A 569 36.17 -0.86 -0.15
C ALA A 569 36.75 -1.62 -1.37
N ASP A 570 37.48 -2.70 -1.11
CA ASP A 570 38.00 -3.59 -2.14
C ASP A 570 36.86 -4.30 -2.89
N GLN A 571 35.81 -4.74 -2.20
CA GLN A 571 34.60 -5.28 -2.83
C GLN A 571 33.81 -4.20 -3.57
N MET A 572 33.74 -2.97 -3.04
CA MET A 572 33.12 -1.81 -3.70
C MET A 572 33.76 -1.54 -5.06
N SER A 573 35.08 -1.67 -5.17
CA SER A 573 35.81 -1.47 -6.42
C SER A 573 35.65 -2.61 -7.44
N ARG A 574 35.23 -3.81 -7.00
CA ARG A 574 35.01 -4.97 -7.88
C ARG A 574 33.60 -5.03 -8.46
N HIS A 575 32.62 -4.44 -7.80
CA HIS A 575 31.23 -4.43 -8.23
C HIS A 575 30.82 -2.99 -8.57
N TRP A 576 30.88 -2.67 -9.88
CA TRP A 576 30.64 -1.36 -10.50
C TRP A 576 29.40 -0.60 -9.97
N ASP A 577 28.39 -1.32 -9.47
CA ASP A 577 27.12 -0.74 -9.06
C ASP A 577 26.82 -0.82 -7.56
N PHE A 578 27.84 -0.87 -6.69
CA PHE A 578 27.61 -0.93 -5.24
C PHE A 578 26.68 0.18 -4.71
N ARG A 579 26.68 1.37 -5.33
CA ARG A 579 25.80 2.46 -4.91
C ARG A 579 24.33 2.19 -5.25
N ALA A 580 23.99 1.68 -6.44
CA ALA A 580 22.60 1.31 -6.72
C ALA A 580 22.22 -0.01 -6.06
N GLN A 581 23.19 -0.87 -5.74
CA GLN A 581 22.99 -2.10 -4.97
C GLN A 581 22.69 -1.83 -3.50
N LEU A 582 23.49 -0.97 -2.85
CA LEU A 582 23.23 -0.49 -1.51
C LEU A 582 21.95 0.36 -1.48
N GLN A 583 21.69 1.22 -2.48
CA GLN A 583 20.40 1.92 -2.59
C GLN A 583 19.23 0.98 -2.92
N GLY A 584 19.48 -0.16 -3.55
CA GLY A 584 18.50 -1.21 -3.85
C GLY A 584 18.14 -1.98 -2.60
N LEU A 585 19.13 -2.42 -1.82
CA LEU A 585 18.96 -2.93 -0.45
C LEU A 585 18.26 -1.88 0.42
N LEU A 586 18.70 -0.62 0.34
CA LEU A 586 18.11 0.49 1.10
C LEU A 586 16.76 0.98 0.57
N LYS A 587 16.21 0.42 -0.52
CA LYS A 587 14.89 0.81 -1.06
C LYS A 587 13.90 -0.36 -1.11
N ASN A 588 14.39 -1.58 -1.28
CA ASN A 588 13.58 -2.79 -1.32
C ASN A 588 13.46 -3.47 0.06
N ASP A 589 14.43 -3.30 0.97
CA ASP A 589 14.37 -3.83 2.35
C ASP A 589 14.46 -2.75 3.44
N PHE A 590 15.01 -1.55 3.17
CA PHE A 590 15.05 -0.46 4.18
C PHE A 590 14.24 0.79 3.79
N ARG A 591 12.92 0.78 3.96
CA ARG A 591 12.17 2.05 3.92
C ARG A 591 12.39 2.84 5.22
N ALA A 592 12.87 4.07 5.08
CA ALA A 592 13.19 5.06 6.12
C ALA A 592 14.24 4.63 7.17
N PRO A 593 15.03 5.57 7.75
CA PRO A 593 15.97 5.30 8.85
C PRO A 593 15.39 4.45 10.00
N SER A 594 14.06 4.47 10.19
CA SER A 594 13.33 3.66 11.16
C SER A 594 13.45 2.14 10.98
N THR A 595 13.69 1.63 9.76
CA THR A 595 13.90 0.18 9.54
C THR A 595 15.33 -0.29 9.80
N ILE A 596 16.25 0.59 10.19
CA ILE A 596 17.57 0.18 10.73
C ILE A 596 17.66 0.50 12.22
N GLU A 597 16.76 1.35 12.74
CA GLU A 597 16.69 1.68 14.17
C GLU A 597 16.51 0.48 15.09
N HIS A 598 15.96 -0.63 14.59
CA HIS A 598 15.87 -1.88 15.33
C HIS A 598 17.22 -2.61 15.46
N LEU A 599 18.15 -2.43 14.51
CA LEU A 599 19.54 -2.92 14.57
C LEU A 599 20.46 -1.99 15.38
N PHE A 600 19.97 -0.80 15.73
CA PHE A 600 20.69 0.16 16.56
C PHE A 600 20.16 0.13 18.00
N PRO A 601 21.01 0.23 19.02
CA PRO A 601 20.55 0.56 20.36
C PRO A 601 19.92 1.95 20.30
N ARG A 602 18.58 2.03 20.16
CA ARG A 602 17.85 3.29 20.33
C ARG A 602 18.27 3.87 21.69
N HIS A 603 18.45 5.18 21.74
CA HIS A 603 18.52 5.88 23.01
C HIS A 603 17.20 5.60 23.73
N VAL A 604 17.25 4.66 24.65
CA VAL A 604 16.22 4.44 25.66
C VAL A 604 15.93 5.82 26.22
N ASN A 605 14.69 6.29 26.08
CA ASN A 605 14.37 7.63 26.57
C ASN A 605 14.71 7.69 28.07
N ARG A 606 15.00 8.87 28.62
CA ARG A 606 15.52 8.97 29.99
C ARG A 606 14.64 8.23 31.01
N SER A 607 13.32 8.33 30.88
CA SER A 607 12.35 7.60 31.70
C SER A 607 12.44 6.07 31.57
N GLN A 608 12.58 5.54 30.36
CA GLN A 608 12.73 4.11 30.11
C GLN A 608 14.10 3.62 30.62
N ALA A 609 15.15 4.44 30.52
CA ALA A 609 16.48 4.09 30.99
C ALA A 609 16.52 4.02 32.52
N GLU A 610 15.78 4.91 33.18
CA GLU A 610 15.54 4.88 34.62
C GLU A 610 14.76 3.62 35.02
N ILE A 611 13.71 3.24 34.28
CA ILE A 611 12.96 1.99 34.51
C ILE A 611 13.88 0.76 34.37
N ILE A 612 14.68 0.67 33.29
CA ILE A 612 15.61 -0.45 33.09
C ILE A 612 16.62 -0.49 34.23
N LYS A 613 17.26 0.63 34.58
CA LYS A 613 18.26 0.68 35.66
C LYS A 613 17.68 0.33 37.03
N ALA A 614 16.43 0.70 37.28
CA ALA A 614 15.77 0.41 38.55
C ALA A 614 15.36 -1.07 38.68
N ASN A 615 15.14 -1.76 37.56
CA ASN A 615 14.49 -3.08 37.58
C ASN A 615 15.33 -4.22 36.96
N VAL A 616 16.37 -3.92 36.17
CA VAL A 616 17.25 -4.91 35.54
C VAL A 616 18.62 -4.84 36.20
N HIS A 617 18.99 -5.91 36.91
CA HIS A 617 20.34 -6.06 37.43
C HIS A 617 21.37 -6.19 36.30
N GLU A 618 22.60 -5.75 36.54
CA GLU A 618 23.69 -5.78 35.54
C GLU A 618 23.89 -7.18 34.93
N LYS A 619 23.81 -8.23 35.75
CA LYS A 619 23.90 -9.64 35.30
C LYS A 619 22.74 -10.09 34.39
N ASP A 620 21.59 -9.44 34.50
CA ASP A 620 20.36 -9.77 33.75
C ASP A 620 20.22 -8.93 32.46
N PHE A 621 21.08 -7.92 32.28
CA PHE A 621 21.00 -7.00 31.15
C PHE A 621 21.18 -7.70 29.80
N HIS A 622 22.01 -8.75 29.74
CA HIS A 622 22.18 -9.55 28.53
C HIS A 622 20.85 -10.20 28.10
N ARG A 623 20.14 -10.81 29.06
CA ARG A 623 18.84 -11.43 28.78
C ARG A 623 17.78 -10.40 28.39
N PHE A 624 17.77 -9.24 29.02
CA PHE A 624 16.89 -8.14 28.61
C PHE A 624 17.14 -7.73 27.15
N GLU A 625 18.40 -7.59 26.74
CA GLU A 625 18.75 -7.22 25.37
C GLU A 625 18.42 -8.34 24.36
N GLU A 626 18.63 -9.61 24.71
CA GLU A 626 18.16 -10.75 23.90
C GLU A 626 16.66 -10.68 23.63
N ILE A 627 15.87 -10.43 24.68
CA ILE A 627 14.41 -10.27 24.56
C ILE A 627 14.11 -9.09 23.65
N ARG A 628 14.76 -7.95 23.86
CA ARG A 628 14.57 -6.76 23.03
C ARG A 628 14.84 -7.04 21.55
N GLN A 629 15.91 -7.77 21.24
CA GLN A 629 16.24 -8.20 19.87
C GLN A 629 15.20 -9.17 19.30
N PHE A 630 14.68 -10.11 20.10
CA PHE A 630 13.62 -11.01 19.67
C PHE A 630 12.36 -10.25 19.19
N PHE A 631 11.92 -9.22 19.93
CA PHE A 631 10.77 -8.41 19.51
C PHE A 631 11.07 -7.62 18.23
N PHE A 632 12.28 -7.07 18.10
CA PHE A 632 12.68 -6.35 16.89
C PHE A 632 12.76 -7.25 15.65
N LEU A 633 13.18 -8.51 15.82
CA LEU A 633 13.22 -9.47 14.72
C LEU A 633 11.82 -9.77 14.14
N HIS A 634 10.78 -9.67 14.96
CA HIS A 634 9.38 -9.92 14.58
C HIS A 634 8.60 -8.64 14.29
N GLU A 635 9.26 -7.49 14.23
CA GLU A 635 8.64 -6.22 13.89
C GLU A 635 8.11 -6.23 12.45
N THR A 636 6.92 -5.66 12.22
CA THR A 636 6.32 -5.57 10.88
C THR A 636 5.68 -4.21 10.63
N THR A 637 5.69 -3.76 9.38
CA THR A 637 4.85 -2.63 8.93
C THR A 637 3.63 -3.09 8.13
N GLY A 638 3.54 -4.39 7.84
CA GLY A 638 2.56 -5.01 6.96
C GLY A 638 1.15 -5.09 7.52
N SER A 639 0.21 -5.46 6.66
CA SER A 639 -1.19 -5.77 7.03
C SER A 639 -1.33 -7.10 7.76
N ASN A 640 -0.33 -7.99 7.65
CA ASN A 640 -0.27 -9.32 8.25
C ASN A 640 0.11 -9.33 9.75
N MET A 641 0.00 -8.21 10.47
CA MET A 641 0.36 -8.17 11.89
C MET A 641 -0.47 -9.19 12.70
N THR A 642 0.19 -9.92 13.60
CA THR A 642 -0.48 -10.81 14.57
C THR A 642 -0.63 -10.15 15.92
N HIS A 643 0.25 -9.20 16.23
CA HIS A 643 0.24 -8.46 17.49
C HIS A 643 0.49 -6.98 17.25
N CYS A 644 0.06 -6.15 18.19
CA CYS A 644 0.38 -4.73 18.26
C CYS A 644 0.64 -4.32 19.69
N THR A 645 1.23 -3.14 19.89
CA THR A 645 1.36 -2.56 21.22
C THR A 645 0.39 -1.41 21.41
N LEU A 646 -0.24 -1.38 22.58
CA LEU A 646 -1.02 -0.24 23.04
C LEU A 646 -0.14 0.99 23.27
N MET A 647 1.19 0.92 23.20
CA MET A 647 2.08 2.10 23.22
C MET A 647 2.42 2.62 21.82
N GLY A 648 2.05 1.90 20.75
CA GLY A 648 2.48 2.23 19.39
C GLY A 648 4.01 2.30 19.29
N ALA A 649 4.52 3.25 18.51
CA ALA A 649 5.97 3.46 18.34
C ALA A 649 6.71 4.00 19.59
N GLN A 650 5.99 4.26 20.70
CA GLN A 650 6.58 4.69 21.98
C GLN A 650 7.01 3.51 22.86
N ASP A 651 6.61 2.29 22.49
CA ASP A 651 7.05 1.08 23.16
C ASP A 651 8.57 0.88 22.95
N MET A 652 9.27 0.41 23.97
CA MET A 652 10.72 0.21 23.90
C MET A 652 11.13 -1.03 23.11
N PHE A 653 10.18 -1.93 22.83
CA PHE A 653 10.39 -3.19 22.12
C PHE A 653 10.02 -3.12 20.62
N THR A 654 9.64 -1.94 20.10
CA THR A 654 9.25 -1.77 18.69
C THR A 654 9.40 -0.33 18.22
N THR A 655 9.68 -0.14 16.93
CA THR A 655 9.70 1.15 16.26
C THR A 655 8.40 1.47 15.51
N THR A 656 7.63 0.45 15.15
CA THR A 656 6.41 0.50 14.32
C THR A 656 5.13 0.40 15.15
N GLY A 657 5.22 -0.17 16.35
CA GLY A 657 4.09 -0.52 17.19
C GLY A 657 3.39 -1.84 16.83
N LYS A 658 3.97 -2.64 15.92
CA LYS A 658 3.34 -3.81 15.32
C LYS A 658 4.33 -4.96 15.17
N TRP A 659 3.83 -6.18 15.37
CA TRP A 659 4.62 -7.40 15.24
C TRP A 659 3.88 -8.48 14.44
N HIS A 660 4.66 -9.33 13.79
CA HIS A 660 4.22 -10.58 13.22
C HIS A 660 5.02 -11.71 13.90
N PHE A 661 4.45 -12.26 14.96
CA PHE A 661 4.86 -13.52 15.54
C PHE A 661 4.06 -14.64 14.84
N PRO A 662 4.72 -15.54 14.07
CA PRO A 662 4.06 -16.73 13.53
C PRO A 662 3.42 -17.58 14.64
N ASP A 663 2.35 -18.30 14.31
CA ASP A 663 1.66 -19.20 15.25
C ASP A 663 2.41 -20.52 15.50
N ALA A 664 3.64 -20.64 14.99
CA ALA A 664 4.53 -21.76 15.28
C ALA A 664 4.79 -21.88 16.79
N LYS A 665 4.67 -23.10 17.31
CA LYS A 665 4.75 -23.41 18.74
C LYS A 665 6.02 -22.86 19.41
N GLU A 666 7.15 -22.95 18.75
CA GLU A 666 8.46 -22.52 19.28
C GLU A 666 8.51 -20.99 19.43
N VAL A 667 7.99 -20.25 18.44
CA VAL A 667 7.99 -18.79 18.46
C VAL A 667 7.02 -18.26 19.51
N GLN A 668 5.82 -18.85 19.60
CA GLN A 668 4.84 -18.50 20.62
C GLN A 668 5.37 -18.78 22.02
N MET A 669 6.01 -19.94 22.25
CA MET A 669 6.60 -20.25 23.55
C MET A 669 7.69 -19.25 23.94
N GLN A 670 8.59 -18.92 23.02
CA GLN A 670 9.63 -17.93 23.26
C GLN A 670 9.04 -16.55 23.57
N LEU A 671 7.97 -16.14 22.87
CA LEU A 671 7.24 -14.91 23.18
C LEU A 671 6.70 -14.92 24.62
N PHE A 672 6.05 -16.02 25.04
CA PHE A 672 5.45 -16.15 26.36
C PHE A 672 6.51 -16.14 27.48
N GLU A 673 7.62 -16.86 27.30
CA GLU A 673 8.75 -16.87 28.23
C GLU A 673 9.39 -15.48 28.38
N ASN A 674 9.54 -14.76 27.27
CA ASN A 674 10.09 -13.41 27.27
C ASN A 674 9.20 -12.43 28.04
N ILE A 675 7.89 -12.49 27.84
CA ILE A 675 6.93 -11.64 28.57
C ILE A 675 6.90 -12.01 30.05
N ALA A 676 6.91 -13.31 30.39
CA ALA A 676 6.98 -13.78 31.77
C ALA A 676 8.22 -13.25 32.50
N TRP A 677 9.39 -13.37 31.88
CA TRP A 677 10.67 -12.92 32.44
C TRP A 677 10.69 -11.41 32.71
N LEU A 678 10.11 -10.61 31.80
CA LEU A 678 10.00 -9.17 31.95
C LEU A 678 9.02 -8.77 33.06
N ALA A 679 7.86 -9.45 33.13
CA ALA A 679 6.87 -9.21 34.17
C ALA A 679 7.43 -9.51 35.57
N GLU A 680 8.33 -10.49 35.74
CA GLU A 680 8.99 -10.80 37.03
C GLU A 680 9.84 -9.66 37.55
N ARG A 681 10.32 -8.82 36.64
CA ARG A 681 11.14 -7.64 36.92
C ARG A 681 10.32 -6.35 36.88
N ASN A 682 8.98 -6.42 36.92
CA ASN A 682 8.11 -5.24 36.81
C ASN A 682 8.32 -4.41 35.53
N ILE A 683 8.78 -5.04 34.45
CA ILE A 683 8.89 -4.43 33.12
C ILE A 683 7.70 -4.93 32.31
N TYR A 684 6.60 -4.21 32.38
CA TYR A 684 5.37 -4.64 31.72
C TYR A 684 5.39 -4.29 30.23
N HIS A 685 5.01 -5.26 29.40
CA HIS A 685 4.68 -5.03 28.00
C HIS A 685 3.29 -4.40 27.87
N TYR A 686 3.02 -3.84 26.70
CA TYR A 686 1.71 -3.31 26.31
C TYR A 686 1.13 -4.05 25.12
N ILE A 687 1.54 -5.32 24.96
CA ILE A 687 1.22 -6.12 23.79
C ILE A 687 -0.25 -6.56 23.80
N SER A 688 -0.84 -6.54 22.62
CA SER A 688 -2.16 -7.08 22.32
C SER A 688 -2.06 -7.99 21.11
N GLU A 689 -2.74 -9.13 21.18
CA GLU A 689 -2.80 -10.18 20.17
C GLU A 689 -4.08 -10.08 19.36
N ARG A 690 -4.01 -10.27 18.06
CA ARG A 690 -5.21 -10.38 17.24
C ARG A 690 -5.79 -11.79 17.35
N GLN A 691 -7.10 -11.86 17.50
CA GLN A 691 -7.84 -13.11 17.38
C GLN A 691 -7.53 -13.76 16.03
N THR A 692 -7.36 -15.07 16.05
CA THR A 692 -7.39 -15.89 14.83
C THR A 692 -8.86 -16.07 14.39
N PRO A 693 -9.15 -16.62 13.19
CA PRO A 693 -10.54 -16.86 12.78
C PRO A 693 -11.32 -17.77 13.73
N ARG A 694 -10.63 -18.62 14.51
CA ARG A 694 -11.19 -19.53 15.50
C ARG A 694 -10.38 -19.38 16.79
N PHE A 695 -11.00 -18.86 17.84
CA PHE A 695 -10.31 -18.48 19.07
C PHE A 695 -11.07 -19.00 20.29
N PRO A 696 -10.41 -19.22 21.45
CA PRO A 696 -11.12 -19.51 22.69
C PRO A 696 -12.07 -18.35 23.03
N PHE A 697 -13.25 -18.64 23.54
CA PHE A 697 -14.20 -17.61 23.94
C PHE A 697 -13.59 -16.81 25.10
N ILE A 698 -13.51 -15.50 24.90
CA ILE A 698 -12.88 -14.56 25.82
C ILE A 698 -13.86 -13.42 26.06
N GLU A 699 -13.98 -13.02 27.32
CA GLU A 699 -14.83 -11.91 27.74
C GLU A 699 -14.15 -11.07 28.81
N ASP A 700 -14.48 -9.78 28.87
CA ASP A 700 -14.00 -8.86 29.90
C ASP A 700 -15.18 -8.42 30.77
N PHE A 701 -14.97 -8.39 32.08
CA PHE A 701 -15.89 -7.79 33.04
C PHE A 701 -15.32 -6.50 33.58
N ASP A 702 -16.07 -5.41 33.43
CA ASP A 702 -15.63 -4.08 33.82
C ASP A 702 -16.64 -3.39 34.74
N ILE A 703 -16.25 -3.13 35.98
CA ILE A 703 -17.02 -2.33 36.93
C ILE A 703 -16.25 -1.07 37.25
N GLN A 704 -16.98 0.05 37.33
CA GLN A 704 -16.45 1.33 37.74
C GLN A 704 -17.00 1.66 39.13
N ALA A 705 -16.14 2.19 40.00
CA ALA A 705 -16.58 2.75 41.27
C ALA A 705 -16.12 4.20 41.32
N GLU A 706 -17.09 5.10 41.50
CA GLU A 706 -16.80 6.44 41.96
C GLU A 706 -16.17 6.35 43.33
N VAL A 707 -15.02 6.98 43.47
CA VAL A 707 -14.38 7.15 44.77
C VAL A 707 -13.99 8.61 44.82
N ASP A 708 -14.10 9.22 45.99
CA ASP A 708 -13.34 10.43 46.34
C ASP A 708 -11.84 10.06 46.40
N TRP A 709 -11.29 9.62 45.28
CA TRP A 709 -9.93 9.10 45.19
C TRP A 709 -8.95 10.26 45.20
N LYS A 710 -8.24 10.39 46.31
CA LYS A 710 -6.96 11.09 46.34
C LYS A 710 -5.88 10.02 46.21
N GLU A 711 -4.89 10.27 45.35
CA GLU A 711 -3.72 9.40 45.27
C GLU A 711 -3.14 9.24 46.69
N PRO A 712 -3.10 8.02 47.26
CA PRO A 712 -2.70 7.85 48.64
C PRO A 712 -1.25 8.31 48.81
N ASP A 713 -0.98 9.02 49.91
CA ASP A 713 0.39 9.39 50.26
C ASP A 713 1.28 8.13 50.28
N PRO A 714 2.57 8.24 49.91
CA PRO A 714 3.49 7.11 49.91
C PRO A 714 3.44 6.35 51.25
N GLY A 715 2.91 5.11 51.23
CA GLY A 715 2.78 4.27 52.42
C GLY A 715 1.34 4.02 52.91
N GLN A 716 0.32 4.70 52.39
CA GLN A 716 -1.08 4.37 52.69
C GLN A 716 -1.58 3.18 51.86
N ILE A 717 -2.43 2.36 52.48
CA ILE A 717 -3.08 1.20 51.83
C ILE A 717 -4.05 1.74 50.78
N ARG A 718 -3.89 1.28 49.53
CA ARG A 718 -4.82 1.59 48.46
C ARG A 718 -6.13 0.83 48.75
N PRO A 719 -7.31 1.48 48.79
CA PRO A 719 -8.58 0.79 48.78
C PRO A 719 -8.62 -0.17 47.61
N ASP A 720 -9.11 -1.37 47.91
CA ASP A 720 -9.27 -2.41 46.93
C ASP A 720 -10.42 -2.05 45.98
N PRO A 721 -10.31 -2.39 44.69
CA PRO A 721 -11.44 -2.37 43.79
C PRO A 721 -12.52 -3.35 44.31
N PRO A 722 -13.81 -3.13 44.02
CA PRO A 722 -14.94 -3.92 44.53
C PRO A 722 -15.05 -5.29 43.82
N ASP A 723 -13.94 -5.99 43.74
CA ASP A 723 -13.75 -7.27 43.05
C ASP A 723 -14.70 -8.34 43.65
N GLU A 724 -14.94 -8.29 44.95
CA GLU A 724 -15.76 -9.24 45.70
C GLU A 724 -17.25 -9.25 45.30
N LEU A 725 -17.72 -8.22 44.59
CA LEU A 725 -19.08 -8.20 44.05
C LEU A 725 -19.25 -9.15 42.87
N ILE A 726 -18.16 -9.49 42.18
CA ILE A 726 -18.15 -10.35 40.99
C ILE A 726 -17.43 -11.66 41.25
N LEU A 727 -16.35 -11.62 42.02
CA LEU A 727 -15.43 -12.73 42.17
C LEU A 727 -14.88 -12.81 43.59
N GLN A 728 -15.16 -13.91 44.26
CA GLN A 728 -14.44 -14.29 45.47
C GLN A 728 -13.11 -14.94 45.08
N LYS A 729 -12.01 -14.42 45.62
CA LYS A 729 -10.64 -14.88 45.30
C LYS A 729 -10.39 -16.31 45.82
N PRO A 730 -9.51 -17.08 45.16
CA PRO A 730 -9.15 -18.43 45.61
C PRO A 730 -8.52 -18.41 47.00
N GLN A 731 -8.75 -19.49 47.75
CA GLN A 731 -8.07 -19.80 49.00
C GLN A 731 -7.10 -20.95 48.77
N ARG A 732 -6.02 -20.99 49.55
CA ARG A 732 -4.99 -22.03 49.45
C ARG A 732 -4.66 -22.55 50.85
N ASP A 733 -4.65 -23.87 50.99
CA ASP A 733 -4.13 -24.58 52.17
C ASP A 733 -3.12 -25.63 51.69
N GLY A 734 -1.84 -25.40 51.97
CA GLY A 734 -0.74 -26.17 51.39
C GLY A 734 -0.70 -26.10 49.86
N ASP A 735 -0.79 -27.28 49.22
CA ASP A 735 -0.81 -27.45 47.76
C ASP A 735 -2.24 -27.45 47.19
N GLU A 736 -3.27 -27.49 48.03
CA GLU A 736 -4.67 -27.51 47.62
C GLU A 736 -5.21 -26.08 47.47
N VAL A 737 -5.83 -25.81 46.31
CA VAL A 737 -6.55 -24.57 46.03
C VAL A 737 -8.04 -24.86 46.07
N PHE A 738 -8.80 -24.05 46.79
CA PHE A 738 -10.24 -24.22 46.97
C PHE A 738 -10.95 -22.87 47.12
N GLY A 739 -12.27 -22.90 47.25
CA GLY A 739 -13.11 -21.73 47.49
C GLY A 739 -14.21 -21.58 46.45
N ASP A 740 -15.31 -20.95 46.87
CA ASP A 740 -16.44 -20.62 46.02
C ASP A 740 -16.12 -19.39 45.17
N PRO A 741 -16.34 -19.38 43.83
CA PRO A 741 -16.11 -18.20 43.00
C PRO A 741 -17.10 -17.05 43.25
N GLY A 742 -18.20 -17.32 43.94
CA GLY A 742 -19.29 -16.39 44.15
C GLY A 742 -20.41 -16.55 43.12
N LEU A 743 -21.56 -15.99 43.49
CA LEU A 743 -22.82 -16.21 42.78
C LEU A 743 -22.83 -15.68 41.34
N PHE A 744 -22.16 -14.56 41.09
CA PHE A 744 -22.08 -13.97 39.75
C PHE A 744 -21.47 -14.96 38.75
N LEU A 745 -20.32 -15.57 39.06
CA LEU A 745 -19.70 -16.54 38.16
C LEU A 745 -20.47 -17.86 38.03
N LYS A 746 -21.20 -18.28 39.07
CA LYS A 746 -22.10 -19.43 38.97
C LYS A 746 -23.20 -19.20 37.93
N TYR A 747 -23.89 -18.05 38.00
CA TYR A 747 -24.88 -17.66 36.99
C TYR A 747 -24.25 -17.52 35.61
N ARG A 748 -23.01 -17.00 35.53
CA ARG A 748 -22.29 -16.90 34.26
C ARG A 748 -22.05 -18.27 33.63
N ALA A 749 -21.54 -19.22 34.41
CA ALA A 749 -21.27 -20.58 33.95
C ALA A 749 -22.56 -21.28 33.52
N MET A 750 -23.66 -21.12 34.28
CA MET A 750 -24.99 -21.62 33.88
C MET A 750 -25.43 -21.03 32.54
N ALA A 751 -25.26 -19.73 32.32
CA ALA A 751 -25.61 -19.07 31.06
C ALA A 751 -24.80 -19.61 29.87
N ILE A 752 -23.52 -19.96 30.07
CA ILE A 752 -22.71 -20.62 29.04
C ILE A 752 -23.20 -22.05 28.81
N HIS A 753 -23.42 -22.81 29.89
CA HIS A 753 -23.83 -24.22 29.80
C HIS A 753 -25.20 -24.37 29.12
N MET A 754 -26.11 -23.41 29.27
CA MET A 754 -27.36 -23.37 28.48
C MET A 754 -27.15 -23.33 26.96
N ILE A 755 -25.98 -22.87 26.50
CA ILE A 755 -25.59 -22.82 25.08
C ILE A 755 -24.75 -24.06 24.70
N TYR A 756 -24.06 -24.64 25.67
CA TYR A 756 -23.13 -25.76 25.50
C TYR A 756 -23.43 -26.89 26.50
N PRO A 757 -24.66 -27.46 26.50
CA PRO A 757 -25.08 -28.42 27.52
C PRO A 757 -24.32 -29.74 27.44
N GLN A 758 -23.70 -30.04 26.29
CA GLN A 758 -22.87 -31.23 26.13
C GLN A 758 -21.53 -31.16 26.89
N ILE A 759 -21.16 -30.00 27.45
CA ILE A 759 -19.92 -29.84 28.21
C ILE A 759 -20.23 -29.99 29.70
N GLU A 760 -20.04 -31.20 30.22
CA GLU A 760 -20.29 -31.54 31.63
C GLU A 760 -19.39 -30.77 32.60
N ASN A 761 -18.15 -30.50 32.18
CA ASN A 761 -17.14 -29.82 32.97
C ASN A 761 -16.63 -28.59 32.21
N LEU A 762 -17.11 -27.41 32.58
CA LEU A 762 -16.61 -26.14 32.06
C LEU A 762 -15.50 -25.62 32.96
N TYR A 763 -14.42 -25.08 32.38
CA TYR A 763 -13.44 -24.34 33.14
C TYR A 763 -13.14 -22.97 32.57
N CYS A 764 -12.82 -22.04 33.48
CA CYS A 764 -12.49 -20.66 33.17
C CYS A 764 -11.15 -20.29 33.77
N LEU A 765 -10.29 -19.67 32.96
CA LEU A 765 -9.09 -19.01 33.42
C LEU A 765 -9.41 -17.56 33.73
N VAL A 766 -9.05 -17.09 34.91
CA VAL A 766 -9.38 -15.74 35.36
C VAL A 766 -8.12 -14.93 35.51
N TYR A 767 -8.08 -13.76 34.85
CA TYR A 767 -7.04 -12.76 35.01
C TYR A 767 -7.66 -11.46 35.53
N SER A 768 -6.99 -10.77 36.45
CA SER A 768 -7.42 -9.48 36.97
C SER A 768 -6.47 -8.38 36.53
N ALA A 769 -7.05 -7.29 36.04
CA ALA A 769 -6.42 -6.00 35.82
C ALA A 769 -7.13 -4.90 36.62
N SER A 770 -7.74 -5.30 37.75
CA SER A 770 -8.41 -4.40 38.67
C SER A 770 -7.41 -3.40 39.28
N GLY A 771 -7.88 -2.19 39.56
CA GLY A 771 -7.08 -1.11 40.14
C GLY A 771 -7.57 0.27 39.71
N TYR A 772 -6.76 1.29 39.97
CA TYR A 772 -7.10 2.66 39.60
C TYR A 772 -6.95 2.90 38.10
N ASN A 773 -8.02 3.32 37.44
CA ASN A 773 -8.03 3.69 36.04
C ASN A 773 -7.63 5.16 35.90
N LYS A 774 -6.36 5.41 35.59
CA LYS A 774 -5.81 6.78 35.52
C LYS A 774 -6.47 7.62 34.43
N GLY A 775 -6.93 6.99 33.35
CA GLY A 775 -7.59 7.71 32.27
C GLY A 775 -9.01 8.16 32.57
N LYS A 776 -9.70 7.47 33.47
CA LYS A 776 -11.05 7.83 33.93
C LYS A 776 -11.09 8.44 35.33
N GLU A 777 -9.97 8.43 36.05
CA GLU A 777 -9.83 8.90 37.43
C GLU A 777 -10.81 8.21 38.41
N MET A 778 -10.91 6.88 38.31
CA MET A 778 -11.84 6.09 39.12
C MET A 778 -11.29 4.68 39.37
N MET A 779 -11.78 4.02 40.42
CA MET A 779 -11.47 2.61 40.66
C MET A 779 -12.19 1.74 39.64
N LYS A 780 -11.51 0.67 39.20
CA LYS A 780 -12.04 -0.26 38.23
C LYS A 780 -11.77 -1.70 38.64
N SER A 781 -12.80 -2.51 38.79
CA SER A 781 -12.66 -3.97 38.74
C SER A 781 -12.67 -4.40 37.28
N SER A 782 -11.66 -5.16 36.86
CA SER A 782 -11.47 -5.51 35.46
C SER A 782 -10.96 -6.94 35.37
N PHE A 783 -11.84 -7.88 35.01
CA PHE A 783 -11.49 -9.30 34.88
C PHE A 783 -11.49 -9.69 33.41
N HIS A 784 -10.47 -10.43 33.00
CA HIS A 784 -10.36 -11.05 31.69
C HIS A 784 -10.55 -12.55 31.87
N LEU A 785 -11.60 -13.10 31.27
CA LEU A 785 -11.98 -14.49 31.40
C LEU A 785 -11.74 -15.20 30.08
N VAL A 786 -11.06 -16.34 30.16
CA VAL A 786 -10.78 -17.19 29.00
C VAL A 786 -11.43 -18.54 29.25
N TRP A 787 -12.25 -19.00 28.31
CA TRP A 787 -12.95 -20.29 28.34
C TRP A 787 -12.37 -21.22 27.27
N PRO A 788 -11.26 -21.94 27.54
CA PRO A 788 -10.48 -22.55 26.47
C PRO A 788 -11.18 -23.73 25.79
N GLN A 789 -12.17 -24.34 26.43
CA GLN A 789 -12.99 -25.42 25.84
C GLN A 789 -14.00 -24.91 24.80
N LEU A 790 -14.25 -23.59 24.77
CA LEU A 790 -15.20 -22.96 23.89
C LEU A 790 -14.45 -22.29 22.74
N VAL A 791 -14.21 -23.02 21.65
CA VAL A 791 -13.66 -22.45 20.42
C VAL A 791 -14.81 -21.80 19.66
N VAL A 792 -14.70 -20.50 19.41
CA VAL A 792 -15.72 -19.70 18.74
C VAL A 792 -15.13 -18.94 17.56
N ASP A 793 -16.01 -18.51 16.67
CA ASP A 793 -15.69 -17.56 15.61
C ASP A 793 -16.20 -16.14 16.00
N PRO A 794 -15.91 -15.10 15.19
CA PRO A 794 -16.39 -13.75 15.45
C PRO A 794 -17.92 -13.59 15.48
N ASP A 795 -18.69 -14.56 14.99
CA ASP A 795 -20.15 -14.50 14.90
C ASP A 795 -20.82 -15.13 16.13
N ARG A 796 -20.26 -16.21 16.67
CA ARG A 796 -20.77 -16.90 17.87
C ARG A 796 -20.47 -16.16 19.17
N ALA A 797 -19.32 -15.47 19.26
CA ALA A 797 -18.95 -14.75 20.48
C ALA A 797 -19.99 -13.66 20.89
N PRO A 798 -20.54 -12.84 19.98
CA PRO A 798 -21.64 -11.92 20.28
C PRO A 798 -22.89 -12.61 20.81
N VAL A 799 -23.27 -13.75 20.22
CA VAL A 799 -24.47 -14.51 20.60
C VAL A 799 -24.36 -14.97 22.05
N ILE A 800 -23.23 -15.55 22.45
CA ILE A 800 -22.99 -15.97 23.83
C ILE A 800 -23.21 -14.80 24.80
N ARG A 801 -22.67 -13.62 24.49
CA ARG A 801 -22.91 -12.43 25.32
C ARG A 801 -24.37 -12.00 25.35
N TYR A 802 -25.07 -12.00 24.22
CA TYR A 802 -26.49 -11.60 24.20
C TYR A 802 -27.37 -12.53 25.02
N VAL A 803 -27.15 -13.83 24.94
CA VAL A 803 -27.84 -14.82 25.79
C VAL A 803 -27.55 -14.52 27.26
N THR A 804 -26.28 -14.27 27.60
CA THR A 804 -25.87 -13.92 28.96
C THR A 804 -26.61 -12.68 29.46
N LEU A 805 -26.64 -11.61 28.67
CA LEU A 805 -27.39 -10.39 29.01
C LEU A 805 -28.89 -10.66 29.18
N GLY A 806 -29.48 -11.49 28.32
CA GLY A 806 -30.88 -11.88 28.42
C GLY A 806 -31.18 -12.62 29.73
N ILE A 807 -30.36 -13.59 30.10
CA ILE A 807 -30.49 -14.36 31.36
C ILE A 807 -30.35 -13.42 32.56
N TYR A 808 -29.29 -12.61 32.57
CA TYR A 808 -29.03 -11.67 33.68
C TYR A 808 -30.15 -10.65 33.82
N LYS A 809 -30.64 -10.10 32.71
CA LYS A 809 -31.77 -9.15 32.72
C LYS A 809 -33.06 -9.80 33.20
N ASN A 810 -33.37 -11.00 32.72
CA ASN A 810 -34.56 -11.74 33.16
C ASN A 810 -34.52 -12.06 34.64
N GLU A 811 -33.37 -12.47 35.17
CA GLU A 811 -33.20 -12.74 36.60
C GLU A 811 -33.21 -11.46 37.43
N THR A 812 -32.56 -10.38 36.97
CA THR A 812 -32.61 -9.06 37.60
C THR A 812 -34.02 -8.48 37.64
N ASN A 813 -34.89 -8.81 36.67
CA ASN A 813 -36.29 -8.36 36.66
C ASN A 813 -37.15 -9.05 37.73
N LYS A 814 -36.71 -10.17 38.31
CA LYS A 814 -37.40 -10.83 39.43
C LYS A 814 -37.09 -10.08 40.74
N PRO A 815 -38.07 -9.41 41.37
CA PRO A 815 -37.80 -8.63 42.57
C PRO A 815 -37.23 -9.50 43.69
N GLY A 816 -36.14 -9.05 44.32
CA GLY A 816 -35.50 -9.77 45.41
C GLY A 816 -34.57 -10.91 44.98
N SER A 817 -34.46 -11.21 43.68
CA SER A 817 -33.49 -12.20 43.19
C SER A 817 -32.05 -11.78 43.52
N PRO A 818 -31.11 -12.73 43.60
CA PRO A 818 -29.73 -12.37 43.91
C PRO A 818 -29.09 -11.44 42.86
N LEU A 819 -29.39 -11.62 41.56
CA LEU A 819 -28.92 -10.71 40.51
C LEU A 819 -29.63 -9.35 40.54
N ASN A 820 -30.88 -9.26 41.03
CA ASN A 820 -31.53 -7.98 41.28
C ASN A 820 -30.81 -7.19 42.38
N GLN A 821 -30.47 -7.85 43.49
CA GLN A 821 -29.75 -7.22 44.60
C GLN A 821 -28.32 -6.81 44.18
N MET A 822 -27.63 -7.69 43.45
CA MET A 822 -26.29 -7.41 42.95
C MET A 822 -26.27 -6.23 41.98
N GLN A 823 -27.19 -6.18 41.00
CA GLN A 823 -27.27 -5.05 40.06
C GLN A 823 -27.50 -3.73 40.79
N ARG A 824 -28.37 -3.70 41.81
CA ARG A 824 -28.58 -2.49 42.63
C ARG A 824 -27.28 -2.02 43.28
N ARG A 825 -26.54 -2.93 43.93
CA ARG A 825 -25.24 -2.61 44.55
C ARG A 825 -24.21 -2.12 43.53
N LEU A 826 -24.19 -2.71 42.32
CA LEU A 826 -23.31 -2.25 41.25
C LEU A 826 -23.68 -0.84 40.77
N MET A 827 -24.97 -0.55 40.61
CA MET A 827 -25.44 0.78 40.21
C MET A 827 -25.22 1.85 41.29
N GLU A 828 -25.18 1.46 42.58
CA GLU A 828 -24.79 2.34 43.68
C GLU A 828 -23.32 2.78 43.60
N LEU A 829 -22.43 1.96 43.01
CA LEU A 829 -21.02 2.31 42.84
C LEU A 829 -20.80 3.31 41.70
N HIS A 830 -21.53 3.17 40.61
CA HIS A 830 -21.50 4.05 39.44
C HIS A 830 -22.64 3.71 38.48
N GLU A 831 -23.26 4.72 37.87
CA GLU A 831 -24.40 4.55 36.93
C GLU A 831 -24.07 3.71 35.69
N SER A 832 -22.81 3.68 35.27
CA SER A 832 -22.34 2.90 34.12
C SER A 832 -22.18 1.39 34.38
N ASN A 833 -22.54 0.88 35.54
CA ASN A 833 -22.44 -0.55 35.86
C ASN A 833 -23.70 -1.35 35.48
N GLU A 834 -24.38 -0.97 34.40
CA GLU A 834 -25.42 -1.79 33.77
C GLU A 834 -24.81 -3.07 33.19
N TRP A 835 -25.57 -4.18 33.13
CA TRP A 835 -25.05 -5.46 32.63
C TRP A 835 -24.41 -5.34 31.25
N GLU A 836 -24.99 -4.53 30.35
CA GLU A 836 -24.46 -4.27 29.02
C GLU A 836 -23.04 -3.66 29.02
N LEU A 837 -22.67 -2.94 30.08
CA LEU A 837 -21.35 -2.32 30.23
C LEU A 837 -20.43 -3.13 31.14
N VAL A 838 -21.00 -3.88 32.10
CA VAL A 838 -20.26 -4.86 32.91
C VAL A 838 -19.70 -5.95 32.00
N PHE A 839 -20.51 -6.52 31.11
CA PHE A 839 -20.06 -7.44 30.07
C PHE A 839 -19.51 -6.65 28.87
N ASP A 840 -18.21 -6.32 28.88
CA ASP A 840 -17.60 -5.47 27.84
C ASP A 840 -17.69 -6.13 26.46
N SER A 841 -18.29 -5.40 25.51
CA SER A 841 -18.41 -5.85 24.12
C SER A 841 -17.09 -5.80 23.33
N THR A 842 -16.06 -5.15 23.87
CA THR A 842 -14.81 -4.87 23.16
C THR A 842 -14.02 -6.15 22.87
N THR A 843 -14.01 -7.11 23.81
CA THR A 843 -13.29 -8.38 23.66
C THR A 843 -13.91 -9.31 22.63
N ILE A 844 -15.24 -9.27 22.53
CA ILE A 844 -16.01 -10.05 21.57
C ILE A 844 -15.84 -9.49 20.15
N ASN A 845 -15.71 -8.18 20.02
CA ASN A 845 -15.54 -7.50 18.74
C ASN A 845 -14.08 -7.07 18.48
N ALA A 846 -13.09 -7.76 19.03
CA ALA A 846 -11.71 -7.28 19.21
C ALA A 846 -10.90 -7.08 17.91
N ARG A 847 -11.33 -6.14 17.06
CA ARG A 847 -10.65 -5.72 15.82
C ARG A 847 -9.25 -5.16 16.07
N ASN A 848 -9.02 -4.61 17.26
CA ASN A 848 -7.75 -4.00 17.68
C ASN A 848 -6.86 -4.94 18.51
N GLY A 849 -7.25 -6.21 18.65
CA GLY A 849 -6.55 -7.21 19.47
C GLY A 849 -6.94 -7.21 20.95
N LEU A 850 -6.63 -8.31 21.62
CA LEU A 850 -6.85 -8.59 23.03
C LEU A 850 -5.54 -8.44 23.80
N ARG A 851 -5.58 -7.87 25.01
CA ARG A 851 -4.38 -7.70 25.82
C ARG A 851 -3.91 -9.06 26.33
N LEU A 852 -2.67 -9.41 26.04
CA LEU A 852 -2.08 -10.67 26.51
C LEU A 852 -1.93 -10.67 28.04
N PRO A 853 -2.08 -11.80 28.74
CA PRO A 853 -1.80 -11.88 30.18
C PRO A 853 -0.44 -11.31 30.57
N TYR A 854 -0.37 -10.78 31.80
CA TYR A 854 0.78 -10.05 32.39
C TYR A 854 1.25 -8.81 31.62
N SER A 855 0.53 -8.39 30.58
CA SER A 855 0.75 -7.09 29.92
C SER A 855 -0.08 -6.00 30.58
N ASP A 856 0.48 -4.80 30.65
CA ASP A 856 -0.17 -3.59 31.15
C ASP A 856 -0.98 -2.88 30.04
N LYS A 857 -1.85 -1.96 30.46
CA LYS A 857 -2.65 -1.14 29.56
C LYS A 857 -2.02 0.24 29.41
N ALA A 858 -2.15 0.80 28.21
CA ALA A 858 -1.83 2.19 27.95
C ALA A 858 -3.10 2.94 27.52
N SER A 859 -3.35 4.09 28.12
CA SER A 859 -4.51 4.93 27.87
C SER A 859 -4.12 6.29 27.31
N MET A 860 -4.97 6.84 26.47
CA MET A 860 -4.82 8.21 25.97
C MET A 860 -5.58 9.16 26.89
N VAL A 861 -4.86 10.05 27.55
CA VAL A 861 -5.41 10.99 28.54
C VAL A 861 -5.19 12.41 28.07
N VAL A 862 -6.22 13.24 28.22
CA VAL A 862 -6.12 14.67 27.96
C VAL A 862 -5.20 15.29 29.02
N LYS A 863 -4.06 15.82 28.59
CA LYS A 863 -3.02 16.30 29.51
C LYS A 863 -3.42 17.62 30.17
N ASP A 864 -4.05 18.51 29.40
CA ASP A 864 -4.42 19.84 29.86
C ASP A 864 -5.76 19.81 30.63
N PRO A 865 -5.80 20.21 31.91
CA PRO A 865 -7.05 20.35 32.67
C PRO A 865 -8.06 21.28 31.98
N GLY A 866 -7.60 22.33 31.29
CA GLY A 866 -8.48 23.26 30.58
C GLY A 866 -9.26 22.59 29.45
N ASP A 867 -8.61 21.71 28.69
CA ASP A 867 -9.26 20.92 27.64
C ASP A 867 -10.26 19.90 28.21
N ARG A 868 -9.98 19.31 29.38
CA ARG A 868 -10.93 18.41 30.06
C ARG A 868 -12.21 19.14 30.43
N GLU A 869 -12.10 20.36 30.93
CA GLU A 869 -13.25 21.17 31.30
C GLU A 869 -14.05 21.61 30.06
N LYS A 870 -13.37 22.03 28.99
CA LYS A 870 -14.03 22.32 27.71
C LYS A 870 -14.75 21.09 27.14
N ILE A 871 -14.19 19.90 27.28
CA ILE A 871 -14.87 18.65 26.90
C ILE A 871 -16.11 18.42 27.74
N LYS A 872 -16.04 18.60 29.07
CA LYS A 872 -17.19 18.46 29.97
C LYS A 872 -18.31 19.44 29.62
N ARG A 873 -17.96 20.69 29.25
CA ARG A 873 -18.91 21.71 28.78
C ARG A 873 -19.39 21.53 27.33
N GLY A 874 -18.84 20.55 26.60
CA GLY A 874 -19.16 20.34 25.18
C GLY A 874 -18.55 21.35 24.20
N GLU A 875 -17.66 22.24 24.66
CA GLU A 875 -16.97 23.26 23.86
C GLU A 875 -15.84 22.67 22.98
N LEU A 876 -15.30 21.52 23.38
CA LEU A 876 -14.25 20.81 22.66
C LEU A 876 -14.59 19.33 22.54
N SER A 877 -14.46 18.77 21.34
CA SER A 877 -14.64 17.33 21.18
C SER A 877 -13.49 16.56 21.85
N LYS A 878 -13.77 15.39 22.44
CA LYS A 878 -12.73 14.48 22.96
C LYS A 878 -11.66 14.14 21.90
N ASN A 879 -11.98 14.19 20.60
CA ASN A 879 -11.03 13.86 19.53
C ASN A 879 -10.15 15.04 19.13
N SER A 880 -10.56 16.27 19.43
CA SER A 880 -9.82 17.49 19.11
C SER A 880 -8.80 17.87 20.19
N ALA A 881 -8.96 17.38 21.42
CA ALA A 881 -8.05 17.68 22.52
C ALA A 881 -6.69 16.97 22.39
N PHE A 882 -5.63 17.63 22.86
CA PHE A 882 -4.29 17.03 22.90
C PHE A 882 -4.22 15.92 23.95
N LYS A 883 -3.97 14.69 23.50
CA LYS A 883 -3.88 13.51 24.37
C LYS A 883 -2.44 13.02 24.46
N VAL A 884 -2.05 12.62 25.66
CA VAL A 884 -0.78 11.93 25.93
C VAL A 884 -1.08 10.50 26.34
N ARG A 885 -0.21 9.59 25.93
CA ARG A 885 -0.32 8.20 26.33
C ARG A 885 0.30 8.01 27.71
N ILE A 886 -0.45 7.40 28.62
CA ILE A 886 0.00 7.08 29.98
C ILE A 886 -0.11 5.57 30.21
N THR A 887 0.73 5.07 31.10
CA THR A 887 0.71 3.67 31.56
C THR A 887 -0.23 3.55 32.75
N GLU A 888 -1.12 2.56 32.72
CA GLU A 888 -2.13 2.38 33.76
C GLU A 888 -1.53 1.76 35.03
N GLY A 889 -0.53 0.88 34.91
CA GLY A 889 0.10 0.22 36.05
C GLY A 889 -0.77 -0.88 36.67
N ARG A 890 -1.62 -1.51 35.85
CA ARG A 890 -2.54 -2.60 36.24
C ARG A 890 -2.47 -3.74 35.22
N PRO A 891 -1.35 -4.48 35.20
CA PRO A 891 -1.18 -5.62 34.30
C PRO A 891 -2.24 -6.69 34.56
N SER A 892 -2.63 -7.43 33.52
CA SER A 892 -3.62 -8.51 33.61
C SER A 892 -3.01 -9.75 34.26
N ARG A 893 -3.00 -9.83 35.59
CA ARG A 893 -2.36 -10.93 36.34
C ARG A 893 -3.30 -12.12 36.46
N ALA A 894 -2.76 -13.34 36.43
CA ALA A 894 -3.59 -14.52 36.72
C ALA A 894 -4.15 -14.44 38.14
N VAL A 895 -5.40 -14.86 38.31
CA VAL A 895 -6.05 -15.06 39.60
C VAL A 895 -6.10 -16.56 39.90
N GLY A 896 -6.55 -17.35 38.92
CA GLY A 896 -6.66 -18.80 39.06
C GLY A 896 -7.47 -19.46 37.95
N ARG A 897 -7.74 -20.75 38.11
CA ARG A 897 -8.64 -21.55 37.27
C ARG A 897 -9.83 -22.00 38.10
N LEU A 898 -11.01 -21.82 37.52
CA LEU A 898 -12.30 -22.29 38.05
C LEU A 898 -12.78 -23.47 37.24
N ASP A 899 -13.28 -24.49 37.93
CA ASP A 899 -14.00 -25.61 37.33
C ASP A 899 -15.46 -25.58 37.78
N PHE A 900 -16.37 -25.82 36.83
CA PHE A 900 -17.81 -25.87 36.98
C PHE A 900 -18.31 -27.23 36.49
N THR A 901 -18.91 -28.00 37.38
CA THR A 901 -19.43 -29.34 37.09
C THR A 901 -20.95 -29.28 37.00
N PHE A 902 -21.52 -29.82 35.93
CA PHE A 902 -22.96 -29.86 35.69
C PHE A 902 -23.46 -31.31 35.73
N ARG A 903 -24.66 -31.50 36.26
CA ARG A 903 -25.36 -32.78 36.23
C ARG A 903 -26.81 -32.56 35.82
N LYS A 904 -27.46 -33.61 35.35
CA LYS A 904 -28.91 -33.62 35.15
C LYS A 904 -29.63 -33.89 36.47
N ASP A 905 -30.67 -33.12 36.76
CA ASP A 905 -31.58 -33.40 37.87
C ASP A 905 -32.61 -34.50 37.51
N GLU A 906 -33.56 -34.76 38.41
CA GLU A 906 -34.60 -35.78 38.21
C GLU A 906 -35.52 -35.46 37.01
N ASP A 907 -35.66 -34.18 36.65
CA ASP A 907 -36.45 -33.70 35.52
C ASP A 907 -35.62 -33.63 34.22
N GLY A 908 -34.34 -34.02 34.27
CA GLY A 908 -33.43 -33.99 33.14
C GLY A 908 -32.89 -32.59 32.81
N GLN A 909 -33.08 -31.61 33.69
CA GLN A 909 -32.55 -30.25 33.54
C GLN A 909 -31.10 -30.19 34.02
N ASP A 910 -30.25 -29.47 33.29
CA ASP A 910 -28.86 -29.27 33.67
C ASP A 910 -28.77 -28.31 34.86
N VAL A 911 -28.21 -28.79 35.97
CA VAL A 911 -27.97 -28.03 37.19
C VAL A 911 -26.49 -27.98 37.52
N LEU A 912 -26.03 -26.82 38.00
CA LEU A 912 -24.65 -26.64 38.47
C LEU A 912 -24.47 -27.39 39.80
N GLU A 913 -23.70 -28.47 39.77
CA GLU A 913 -23.42 -29.32 40.94
C GLU A 913 -22.30 -28.74 41.80
N ASP A 914 -21.17 -28.37 41.16
CA ASP A 914 -19.99 -27.84 41.84
C ASP A 914 -19.42 -26.66 41.06
N ALA A 915 -18.86 -25.70 41.80
CA ALA A 915 -18.14 -24.56 41.26
C ALA A 915 -17.05 -24.16 42.24
N ARG A 916 -15.79 -24.38 41.86
CA ARG A 916 -14.65 -24.20 42.77
C ARG A 916 -13.41 -23.74 42.05
N TRP A 917 -12.54 -23.06 42.79
CA TRP A 917 -11.15 -22.86 42.37
C TRP A 917 -10.41 -24.18 42.42
N VAL A 918 -9.65 -24.48 41.37
CA VAL A 918 -8.77 -25.66 41.29
C VAL A 918 -7.30 -25.28 41.10
N ALA A 919 -7.04 -24.01 40.79
CA ALA A 919 -5.71 -23.45 40.69
C ALA A 919 -5.76 -21.95 41.02
N ASP A 920 -4.67 -21.43 41.56
CA ASP A 920 -4.44 -20.00 41.83
C ASP A 920 -3.24 -19.49 40.99
N GLU A 921 -2.89 -18.20 41.14
CA GLU A 921 -1.78 -17.58 40.41
C GLU A 921 -0.43 -18.33 40.51
N ARG A 922 -0.22 -19.12 41.57
CA ARG A 922 1.04 -19.84 41.87
C ARG A 922 1.07 -21.26 41.31
N SER A 923 -0.07 -21.77 40.87
CA SER A 923 -0.22 -23.16 40.43
C SER A 923 0.46 -23.44 39.08
N TYR A 924 0.72 -22.39 38.29
CA TYR A 924 1.44 -22.47 37.02
C TYR A 924 2.47 -21.35 36.93
N THR A 925 3.49 -21.56 36.11
CA THR A 925 4.44 -20.51 35.76
C THR A 925 3.73 -19.38 35.00
N ARG A 926 4.32 -18.17 35.02
CA ARG A 926 3.75 -17.05 34.26
C ARG A 926 3.69 -17.32 32.76
N ALA A 927 4.68 -18.02 32.20
CA ALA A 927 4.68 -18.38 30.79
C ALA A 927 3.52 -19.34 30.44
N GLU A 928 3.23 -20.30 31.31
CA GLU A 928 2.06 -21.18 31.17
C GLU A 928 0.75 -20.40 31.27
N TRP A 929 0.63 -19.49 32.25
CA TRP A 929 -0.53 -18.61 32.35
C TRP A 929 -0.72 -17.73 31.11
N ILE A 930 0.36 -17.21 30.52
CA ILE A 930 0.30 -16.43 29.28
C ILE A 930 -0.16 -17.30 28.12
N LYS A 931 0.41 -18.49 27.97
CA LYS A 931 0.03 -19.46 26.94
C LYS A 931 -1.44 -19.84 27.04
N MET A 932 -1.91 -20.18 28.23
CA MET A 932 -3.29 -20.60 28.48
C MET A 932 -4.30 -19.47 28.24
N GLY A 933 -3.89 -18.21 28.42
CA GLY A 933 -4.73 -17.03 28.21
C GLY A 933 -4.59 -16.38 26.84
N SER A 934 -3.81 -16.95 25.92
CA SER A 934 -3.70 -16.43 24.55
C SER A 934 -4.93 -16.79 23.72
N CYS A 935 -5.42 -15.82 22.94
CA CYS A 935 -6.49 -15.98 21.95
C CYS A 935 -6.00 -16.56 20.62
N ARG A 936 -4.69 -16.77 20.47
CA ARG A 936 -4.09 -17.35 19.27
C ARG A 936 -3.95 -18.86 19.43
N ARG A 937 -4.24 -19.59 18.36
CA ARG A 937 -4.04 -21.04 18.25
C ARG A 937 -3.23 -21.36 17.01
N ASP A 938 -2.49 -22.46 17.07
CA ASP A 938 -1.80 -23.01 15.91
C ASP A 938 -2.85 -23.52 14.91
N GLN A 939 -2.98 -22.85 13.78
CA GLN A 939 -3.96 -23.21 12.75
C GLN A 939 -3.70 -24.59 12.13
N ASN A 940 -2.51 -25.16 12.34
CA ASN A 940 -2.17 -26.48 11.84
C ASN A 940 -2.55 -27.61 12.82
N SER A 941 -2.97 -27.29 14.05
CA SER A 941 -3.44 -28.33 14.97
C SER A 941 -4.90 -28.67 14.69
N GLN A 942 -5.22 -29.97 14.58
CA GLN A 942 -6.60 -30.44 14.37
C GLN A 942 -7.54 -29.92 15.48
N GLU A 943 -7.07 -29.92 16.74
CA GLU A 943 -7.79 -29.39 17.91
C GLU A 943 -8.08 -27.88 17.84
N ALA A 944 -7.33 -27.10 17.05
CA ALA A 944 -7.59 -25.68 16.85
C ALA A 944 -8.61 -25.40 15.74
N THR A 945 -8.96 -26.41 14.95
CA THR A 945 -9.82 -26.21 13.79
C THR A 945 -11.31 -26.39 14.08
N GLU A 946 -11.73 -27.18 15.05
CA GLU A 946 -13.18 -27.39 15.24
C GLU A 946 -13.78 -26.31 16.15
N ILE A 947 -14.85 -25.66 15.66
CA ILE A 947 -15.64 -24.73 16.47
C ILE A 947 -16.51 -25.56 17.40
N THR A 948 -16.53 -25.23 18.69
CA THR A 948 -17.33 -25.97 19.68
C THR A 948 -18.80 -25.97 19.24
N PRO A 949 -19.45 -27.14 19.09
CA PRO A 949 -20.86 -27.21 18.75
C PRO A 949 -21.69 -26.51 19.81
N TRP A 950 -22.72 -25.77 19.43
CA TRP A 950 -23.65 -25.15 20.38
C TRP A 950 -25.05 -25.75 20.22
N GLN A 951 -25.86 -25.66 21.27
CA GLN A 951 -27.26 -26.03 21.25
C GLN A 951 -28.07 -24.85 21.79
N LEU A 952 -28.75 -24.14 20.90
CA LEU A 952 -29.55 -22.98 21.28
C LEU A 952 -31.00 -23.39 21.49
N GLY A 953 -31.36 -23.79 22.71
CA GLY A 953 -32.75 -24.17 23.02
C GLY A 953 -33.77 -23.04 22.77
N PRO A 954 -35.08 -23.34 22.66
CA PRO A 954 -36.12 -22.35 22.39
C PRO A 954 -36.10 -21.14 23.32
N ASP A 955 -35.71 -21.33 24.58
CA ASP A 955 -35.63 -20.25 25.57
C ASP A 955 -34.43 -19.34 25.34
N VAL A 956 -33.29 -19.89 24.94
CA VAL A 956 -32.11 -19.13 24.52
C VAL A 956 -32.46 -18.25 23.31
N MET A 957 -33.18 -18.81 22.35
CA MET A 957 -33.58 -18.11 21.12
C MET A 957 -34.55 -16.94 21.37
N LYS A 958 -35.38 -17.01 22.43
CA LYS A 958 -36.25 -15.89 22.83
C LYS A 958 -35.45 -14.72 23.40
N MET A 959 -34.26 -14.95 23.93
CA MET A 959 -33.41 -13.93 24.56
C MET A 959 -32.53 -13.18 23.56
N LEU A 960 -32.30 -13.75 22.38
CA LEU A 960 -31.49 -13.11 21.36
C LEU A 960 -32.19 -11.86 20.79
N PRO A 961 -31.47 -10.74 20.64
CA PRO A 961 -32.02 -9.57 19.98
C PRO A 961 -32.41 -9.94 18.55
N LYS A 962 -33.67 -9.75 18.18
CA LYS A 962 -34.13 -9.89 16.80
C LYS A 962 -33.94 -8.55 16.12
N LYS A 963 -33.08 -8.45 15.11
CA LYS A 963 -33.15 -7.29 14.21
C LYS A 963 -34.48 -7.36 13.45
N PRO A 964 -35.09 -6.21 13.08
CA PRO A 964 -36.25 -6.22 12.20
C PRO A 964 -35.95 -7.03 10.92
N GLY A 965 -36.69 -8.13 10.72
CA GLY A 965 -36.53 -9.04 9.57
C GLY A 965 -35.67 -10.28 9.83
N GLU A 966 -34.96 -10.37 10.95
CA GLU A 966 -34.11 -11.53 11.29
C GLU A 966 -34.99 -12.68 11.85
N LYS A 967 -34.91 -13.84 11.21
CA LYS A 967 -35.59 -15.08 11.63
C LYS A 967 -34.55 -16.14 11.97
N TYR A 968 -34.79 -16.82 13.07
CA TYR A 968 -34.05 -18.00 13.48
C TYR A 968 -34.78 -19.25 13.03
N TYR A 969 -34.06 -20.28 12.60
CA TYR A 969 -34.67 -21.52 12.13
C TYR A 969 -34.04 -22.71 12.81
N ARG A 970 -34.84 -23.78 12.94
CA ARG A 970 -34.42 -25.05 13.49
C ARG A 970 -34.02 -25.95 12.32
N GLU A 971 -32.76 -26.33 12.22
CA GLU A 971 -32.36 -27.38 11.29
C GLU A 971 -32.72 -28.73 11.91
N TYR A 972 -33.46 -29.54 11.16
CA TYR A 972 -33.72 -30.92 11.50
C TYR A 972 -32.74 -31.78 10.69
N ASP A 973 -31.51 -31.90 11.18
CA ASP A 973 -30.62 -32.97 10.75
C ASP A 973 -30.90 -34.19 11.65
N GLU A 974 -30.99 -35.39 11.07
CA GLU A 974 -31.33 -36.64 11.76
C GLU A 974 -30.38 -36.97 12.93
N ASN A 975 -29.19 -36.33 12.97
CA ASN A 975 -28.17 -36.55 13.99
C ASN A 975 -27.82 -35.30 14.84
N LEU A 976 -28.33 -34.10 14.52
CA LEU A 976 -27.98 -32.85 15.20
C LEU A 976 -29.20 -31.93 15.31
N GLU A 977 -29.88 -31.95 16.47
CA GLU A 977 -30.88 -30.92 16.80
C GLU A 977 -30.17 -29.60 17.14
N GLY A 978 -30.16 -28.65 16.19
CA GLY A 978 -29.55 -27.34 16.38
C GLY A 978 -30.41 -26.21 15.80
N PHE A 979 -30.37 -25.05 16.44
CA PHE A 979 -30.86 -23.81 15.81
C PHE A 979 -29.67 -23.08 15.22
N THR A 980 -29.77 -22.72 13.94
CA THR A 980 -28.79 -21.86 13.29
C THR A 980 -29.22 -20.41 13.51
N THR A 981 -28.28 -19.56 13.96
CA THR A 981 -28.57 -18.13 14.23
C THR A 981 -28.91 -17.37 12.95
N HIS A 982 -28.63 -17.98 11.82
CA HIS A 982 -29.03 -17.56 10.51
C HIS A 982 -29.43 -18.83 9.76
N VAL A 983 -30.65 -18.90 9.22
CA VAL A 983 -30.74 -19.62 7.94
C VAL A 983 -29.80 -18.85 7.03
N PRO A 984 -28.82 -19.52 6.40
CA PRO A 984 -28.16 -18.96 5.25
C PRO A 984 -29.27 -18.31 4.45
N TYR A 985 -29.24 -16.99 4.29
CA TYR A 985 -30.21 -16.34 3.40
C TYR A 985 -30.22 -17.24 2.16
N PRO A 986 -31.33 -17.89 1.77
CA PRO A 986 -31.26 -18.92 0.73
C PRO A 986 -30.71 -18.31 -0.56
N ASN A 987 -30.90 -17.00 -0.69
CA ASN A 987 -30.34 -16.11 -1.67
C ASN A 987 -28.88 -15.66 -1.39
N ILE A 988 -28.12 -16.29 -0.48
CA ILE A 988 -26.68 -16.11 -0.26
C ILE A 988 -26.03 -17.49 -0.22
N MET A 989 -25.35 -17.84 -1.30
CA MET A 989 -24.73 -19.16 -1.51
C MET A 989 -23.20 -19.05 -1.53
N ARG A 990 -22.50 -20.15 -1.27
CA ARG A 990 -21.07 -20.32 -1.51
C ARG A 990 -20.82 -21.00 -2.83
N CYS A 991 -19.77 -20.52 -3.51
CA CYS A 991 -19.32 -21.09 -4.76
C CYS A 991 -17.81 -20.91 -4.87
N SER A 992 -17.11 -22.03 -5.07
CA SER A 992 -15.66 -22.10 -5.26
C SER A 992 -15.25 -22.11 -6.74
N LEU A 993 -16.23 -22.18 -7.65
CA LEU A 993 -15.98 -22.26 -9.07
C LEU A 993 -15.30 -20.97 -9.58
N PRO A 994 -14.41 -21.07 -10.58
CA PRO A 994 -14.03 -19.91 -11.37
C PRO A 994 -15.28 -19.16 -11.87
N THR A 995 -15.26 -17.82 -11.85
CA THR A 995 -16.43 -17.01 -12.20
C THR A 995 -17.00 -17.32 -13.58
N ARG A 996 -16.15 -17.67 -14.55
CA ARG A 996 -16.60 -18.07 -15.89
C ARG A 996 -17.32 -19.41 -15.89
N GLU A 997 -16.77 -20.40 -15.19
CA GLU A 997 -17.39 -21.72 -15.04
C GLU A 997 -18.75 -21.61 -14.33
N PHE A 998 -18.84 -20.76 -13.30
CA PHE A 998 -20.12 -20.46 -12.65
C PHE A 998 -21.14 -19.81 -13.61
N VAL A 999 -20.70 -18.85 -14.44
CA VAL A 999 -21.58 -18.21 -15.44
C VAL A 999 -22.10 -19.22 -16.46
N ASP A 1000 -21.22 -20.06 -17.00
CA ASP A 1000 -21.60 -21.02 -18.04
C ASP A 1000 -22.59 -22.06 -17.47
N ILE A 1001 -22.36 -22.55 -16.24
CA ILE A 1001 -23.29 -23.45 -15.54
C ILE A 1001 -24.60 -22.72 -15.21
N TRP A 1002 -24.56 -21.47 -14.74
CA TRP A 1002 -25.75 -20.69 -14.46
C TRP A 1002 -26.63 -20.51 -15.70
N ASP A 1003 -26.04 -20.16 -16.85
CA ASP A 1003 -26.80 -19.95 -18.09
C ASP A 1003 -27.42 -21.27 -18.61
N GLU A 1004 -26.69 -22.38 -18.52
CA GLU A 1004 -27.19 -23.72 -18.86
C GLU A 1004 -28.38 -24.10 -17.96
N GLN A 1005 -28.21 -23.98 -16.64
CA GLN A 1005 -29.24 -24.34 -15.67
C GLN A 1005 -30.44 -23.37 -15.70
N LEU A 1006 -30.22 -22.09 -16.01
CA LEU A 1006 -31.31 -21.12 -16.19
C LEU A 1006 -32.12 -21.42 -17.44
N ALA A 1007 -31.49 -21.87 -18.54
CA ALA A 1007 -32.19 -22.28 -19.75
C ALA A 1007 -33.07 -23.51 -19.49
N GLU A 1008 -32.55 -24.52 -18.80
CA GLU A 1008 -33.30 -25.71 -18.39
C GLU A 1008 -34.51 -25.34 -17.50
N GLU A 1009 -34.33 -24.44 -16.54
CA GLU A 1009 -35.43 -23.94 -15.70
C GLU A 1009 -36.46 -23.14 -16.49
N MET A 1010 -36.04 -22.35 -17.48
CA MET A 1010 -36.96 -21.60 -18.35
C MET A 1010 -37.80 -22.52 -19.24
N ASP A 1011 -37.24 -23.65 -19.68
CA ASP A 1011 -37.96 -24.68 -20.43
C ASP A 1011 -38.93 -25.45 -19.51
N ALA A 1012 -38.51 -25.77 -18.27
CA ALA A 1012 -39.39 -26.38 -17.27
C ALA A 1012 -40.60 -25.50 -16.92
N LEU A 1013 -40.40 -24.19 -16.72
CA LEU A 1013 -41.50 -23.25 -16.47
C LEU A 1013 -42.47 -23.13 -17.67
N GLU A 1014 -41.99 -23.34 -18.90
CA GLU A 1014 -42.85 -23.42 -20.08
C GLU A 1014 -43.72 -24.68 -20.07
N GLU A 1015 -43.15 -25.83 -19.68
CA GLU A 1015 -43.88 -27.10 -19.53
C GLU A 1015 -44.90 -27.06 -18.37
N GLU A 1016 -44.55 -26.39 -17.27
CA GLU A 1016 -45.44 -26.17 -16.10
C GLU A 1016 -46.59 -25.17 -16.38
N MET A 1017 -46.66 -24.62 -17.60
CA MET A 1017 -47.62 -23.60 -18.01
C MET A 1017 -47.55 -22.31 -17.18
N GLU A 1018 -46.35 -21.90 -16.76
CA GLU A 1018 -46.09 -20.62 -16.09
C GLU A 1018 -45.32 -19.61 -17.00
N PRO A 1019 -45.86 -19.24 -18.18
CA PRO A 1019 -45.14 -18.43 -19.16
C PRO A 1019 -44.83 -17.02 -18.66
N GLU A 1020 -45.64 -16.49 -17.73
CA GLU A 1020 -45.38 -15.20 -17.10
C GLU A 1020 -44.13 -15.24 -16.22
N LEU A 1021 -43.92 -16.31 -15.44
CA LEU A 1021 -42.76 -16.42 -14.57
C LEU A 1021 -41.47 -16.61 -15.38
N ARG A 1022 -41.53 -17.39 -16.47
CA ARG A 1022 -40.44 -17.53 -17.44
C ARG A 1022 -39.96 -16.17 -17.97
N VAL A 1023 -40.88 -15.30 -18.37
CA VAL A 1023 -40.53 -13.95 -18.86
C VAL A 1023 -39.92 -13.09 -17.75
N ARG A 1024 -40.33 -13.28 -16.50
CA ARG A 1024 -39.88 -12.51 -15.33
C ARG A 1024 -38.50 -12.91 -14.81
N ILE A 1025 -38.10 -14.18 -14.98
CA ILE A 1025 -36.75 -14.65 -14.65
C ILE A 1025 -35.77 -14.47 -15.81
N ALA A 1026 -36.23 -14.11 -17.02
CA ALA A 1026 -35.34 -13.85 -18.14
C ALA A 1026 -34.46 -12.62 -17.86
N GLY A 1027 -33.15 -12.84 -17.79
CA GLY A 1027 -32.18 -11.80 -17.49
C GLY A 1027 -30.89 -11.97 -18.25
N GLN A 1028 -29.97 -11.05 -18.00
CA GLN A 1028 -28.68 -11.01 -18.68
C GLN A 1028 -27.58 -10.60 -17.72
N TRP A 1029 -26.37 -11.05 -18.01
CA TRP A 1029 -25.18 -10.61 -17.31
C TRP A 1029 -24.90 -9.13 -17.59
N VAL A 1030 -24.89 -8.33 -16.52
CA VAL A 1030 -24.56 -6.90 -16.54
C VAL A 1030 -23.06 -6.69 -16.39
N SER A 1031 -22.37 -7.58 -15.66
CA SER A 1031 -20.92 -7.57 -15.49
C SER A 1031 -20.43 -8.99 -15.27
N ILE A 1032 -19.36 -9.40 -15.96
CA ILE A 1032 -18.64 -10.66 -15.70
C ILE A 1032 -17.16 -10.34 -15.67
N THR A 1033 -16.50 -10.69 -14.58
CA THR A 1033 -15.07 -10.45 -14.30
C THR A 1033 -14.50 -11.72 -13.65
N GLU A 1034 -13.18 -11.85 -13.50
CA GLU A 1034 -12.60 -13.04 -12.84
C GLU A 1034 -12.94 -13.17 -11.35
N ASP A 1035 -13.29 -12.04 -10.70
CA ASP A 1035 -13.56 -11.95 -9.26
C ASP A 1035 -15.06 -11.78 -8.96
N GLN A 1036 -15.86 -11.41 -9.96
CA GLN A 1036 -17.25 -11.03 -9.77
C GLN A 1036 -18.09 -11.26 -11.04
N ALA A 1037 -19.30 -11.78 -10.90
CA ALA A 1037 -20.31 -11.75 -11.97
C ALA A 1037 -21.64 -11.22 -11.43
N ILE A 1038 -22.32 -10.36 -12.20
CA ILE A 1038 -23.59 -9.73 -11.86
C ILE A 1038 -24.57 -10.00 -12.98
N TRP A 1039 -25.65 -10.72 -12.69
CA TRP A 1039 -26.76 -10.99 -13.59
C TRP A 1039 -27.99 -10.22 -13.12
N ARG A 1040 -28.80 -9.69 -14.06
CA ARG A 1040 -30.05 -8.99 -13.75
C ARG A 1040 -31.16 -9.35 -14.71
N ALA A 1041 -32.36 -9.57 -14.17
CA ALA A 1041 -33.59 -9.58 -14.94
C ALA A 1041 -34.17 -8.15 -15.03
N PRO A 1042 -34.69 -7.71 -16.20
CA PRO A 1042 -35.25 -6.38 -16.36
C PRO A 1042 -36.44 -6.13 -15.43
N ALA A 1043 -36.46 -4.98 -14.75
CA ALA A 1043 -37.63 -4.61 -13.92
C ALA A 1043 -38.94 -4.54 -14.75
N VAL A 1044 -38.83 -4.17 -16.03
CA VAL A 1044 -39.96 -4.07 -16.96
C VAL A 1044 -40.62 -5.42 -17.20
N THR A 1045 -39.84 -6.51 -17.29
CA THR A 1045 -40.42 -7.85 -17.46
C THR A 1045 -41.03 -8.35 -16.16
N GLN A 1046 -40.48 -7.95 -15.01
CA GLN A 1046 -40.92 -8.37 -13.67
C GLN A 1046 -42.20 -7.68 -13.17
N PHE A 1047 -42.50 -6.49 -13.67
CA PHE A 1047 -43.65 -5.69 -13.26
C PHE A 1047 -44.39 -5.10 -14.47
N PRO A 1048 -45.00 -5.93 -15.33
CA PRO A 1048 -45.61 -5.47 -16.58
C PRO A 1048 -46.74 -4.45 -16.37
N ASP A 1049 -47.44 -4.52 -15.24
CA ASP A 1049 -48.57 -3.62 -14.91
C ASP A 1049 -48.17 -2.34 -14.17
N LYS A 1050 -46.88 -2.16 -13.88
CA LYS A 1050 -46.37 -0.97 -13.20
C LYS A 1050 -45.42 -0.24 -14.14
N PHE A 1051 -45.99 0.64 -14.97
CA PHE A 1051 -45.19 1.65 -15.64
C PHE A 1051 -44.35 2.41 -14.59
N PRO A 1052 -43.06 2.68 -14.84
CA PRO A 1052 -42.32 3.60 -14.01
C PRO A 1052 -42.91 4.99 -14.26
N ASP A 1053 -43.92 5.38 -13.47
CA ASP A 1053 -44.41 6.75 -13.46
C ASP A 1053 -43.24 7.64 -13.06
N TRP A 1054 -42.77 8.42 -14.03
CA TRP A 1054 -41.65 9.35 -13.92
C TRP A 1054 -42.05 10.65 -13.21
N ASP A 1055 -43.33 10.79 -12.85
CA ASP A 1055 -43.84 11.87 -12.02
C ASP A 1055 -43.71 11.53 -10.53
N TRP A 1056 -42.73 12.17 -9.91
CA TRP A 1056 -42.49 12.12 -8.47
C TRP A 1056 -43.60 12.84 -7.70
N GLY A 1057 -44.46 12.09 -7.01
CA GLY A 1057 -45.26 12.68 -5.93
C GLY A 1057 -46.46 11.86 -5.49
N VAL A 1058 -46.39 11.37 -4.24
CA VAL A 1058 -47.54 11.02 -3.38
C VAL A 1058 -48.20 9.66 -3.66
N GLY A 1059 -47.55 8.59 -3.17
CA GLY A 1059 -48.20 7.29 -2.95
C GLY A 1059 -47.20 6.26 -2.42
N SER A 1060 -47.53 5.54 -1.36
CA SER A 1060 -46.65 4.65 -0.57
C SER A 1060 -46.20 3.34 -1.27
N TYR A 1061 -46.05 3.35 -2.59
CA TYR A 1061 -45.61 2.18 -3.34
C TYR A 1061 -44.08 2.02 -3.23
N LYS A 1062 -43.63 1.04 -2.44
CA LYS A 1062 -42.22 0.62 -2.39
C LYS A 1062 -41.73 0.32 -3.81
N LEU A 1063 -40.68 1.02 -4.27
CA LEU A 1063 -39.94 0.68 -5.48
C LEU A 1063 -39.54 -0.81 -5.42
N LEU A 1064 -40.15 -1.62 -6.27
CA LEU A 1064 -39.84 -3.05 -6.34
C LEU A 1064 -38.56 -3.21 -7.17
N ARG A 1065 -37.54 -3.84 -6.58
CA ARG A 1065 -36.22 -4.00 -7.21
C ARG A 1065 -36.25 -5.16 -8.23
N PRO A 1066 -35.51 -5.04 -9.34
CA PRO A 1066 -35.31 -6.16 -10.26
C PRO A 1066 -34.60 -7.32 -9.56
N ALA A 1067 -34.79 -8.54 -10.06
CA ALA A 1067 -33.98 -9.66 -9.61
C ALA A 1067 -32.52 -9.48 -10.07
N GLU A 1068 -31.59 -9.66 -9.15
CA GLU A 1068 -30.15 -9.51 -9.34
C GLU A 1068 -29.42 -10.66 -8.66
N LEU A 1069 -28.49 -11.29 -9.37
CA LEU A 1069 -27.51 -12.21 -8.81
C LEU A 1069 -26.13 -11.57 -8.87
N THR A 1070 -25.37 -11.64 -7.78
CA THR A 1070 -23.98 -11.16 -7.68
C THR A 1070 -23.10 -12.27 -7.11
N TYR A 1071 -22.26 -12.88 -7.92
CA TYR A 1071 -21.18 -13.75 -7.49
C TYR A 1071 -19.90 -12.95 -7.20
N ILE A 1072 -19.25 -13.15 -6.05
CA ILE A 1072 -17.99 -12.54 -5.60
C ILE A 1072 -17.00 -13.66 -5.23
N ARG A 1073 -16.19 -14.09 -6.20
CA ARG A 1073 -15.27 -15.24 -6.09
C ARG A 1073 -14.25 -15.11 -4.97
N LYS A 1074 -13.65 -13.92 -4.76
CA LYS A 1074 -12.67 -13.68 -3.67
C LYS A 1074 -13.23 -13.98 -2.28
N LYS A 1075 -14.55 -13.89 -2.13
CA LYS A 1075 -15.26 -14.23 -0.89
C LYS A 1075 -15.90 -15.62 -0.98
N GLY A 1076 -15.90 -16.24 -2.15
CA GLY A 1076 -16.64 -17.45 -2.47
C GLY A 1076 -18.13 -17.27 -2.24
N LYS A 1077 -18.72 -16.07 -2.45
CA LYS A 1077 -20.12 -15.76 -2.10
C LYS A 1077 -20.95 -15.35 -3.31
N ILE A 1078 -22.14 -15.90 -3.46
CA ILE A 1078 -23.19 -15.48 -4.39
C ILE A 1078 -24.29 -14.80 -3.58
N ILE A 1079 -24.83 -13.69 -4.08
CA ILE A 1079 -25.94 -12.95 -3.47
C ILE A 1079 -27.01 -12.78 -4.54
N LEU A 1080 -28.18 -13.35 -4.32
CA LEU A 1080 -29.37 -13.21 -5.14
C LEU A 1080 -30.35 -12.25 -4.41
N ASP A 1081 -31.01 -11.36 -5.11
CA ASP A 1081 -32.03 -10.43 -4.58
C ASP A 1081 -33.13 -10.29 -5.62
N GLY A 1082 -34.38 -10.00 -5.23
CA GLY A 1082 -35.50 -9.89 -6.16
C GLY A 1082 -36.89 -10.16 -5.58
N PRO A 1083 -37.95 -10.11 -6.41
CA PRO A 1083 -39.31 -10.47 -6.02
C PRO A 1083 -39.40 -11.93 -5.57
N LYS A 1084 -40.20 -12.21 -4.54
CA LYS A 1084 -40.24 -13.55 -3.90
C LYS A 1084 -40.58 -14.68 -4.88
N ASP A 1085 -41.52 -14.43 -5.77
CA ASP A 1085 -41.97 -15.35 -6.82
C ASP A 1085 -40.89 -15.59 -7.89
N VAL A 1086 -40.06 -14.60 -8.20
CA VAL A 1086 -38.92 -14.73 -9.13
C VAL A 1086 -37.71 -15.39 -8.45
N LEU A 1087 -37.51 -15.17 -7.16
CA LEU A 1087 -36.39 -15.74 -6.41
C LEU A 1087 -36.45 -17.26 -6.33
N GLU A 1088 -37.63 -17.84 -6.19
CA GLU A 1088 -37.79 -19.29 -6.00
C GLU A 1088 -37.26 -20.13 -7.19
N PRO A 1089 -37.62 -19.85 -8.46
CA PRO A 1089 -36.99 -20.48 -9.62
C PRO A 1089 -35.47 -20.24 -9.70
N LEU A 1090 -35.03 -19.00 -9.46
CA LEU A 1090 -33.59 -18.67 -9.51
C LEU A 1090 -32.77 -19.38 -8.43
N LEU A 1091 -33.39 -19.72 -7.30
CA LEU A 1091 -32.78 -20.56 -6.26
C LEU A 1091 -32.68 -22.03 -6.68
N ARG A 1092 -33.63 -22.55 -7.47
CA ARG A 1092 -33.53 -23.90 -8.07
C ARG A 1092 -32.35 -23.98 -9.02
N VAL A 1093 -32.18 -22.96 -9.88
CA VAL A 1093 -31.00 -22.83 -10.74
C VAL A 1093 -29.70 -22.84 -9.92
N LEU A 1094 -29.63 -22.06 -8.82
CA LEU A 1094 -28.44 -22.02 -7.95
C LEU A 1094 -28.13 -23.39 -7.31
N ALA A 1095 -29.15 -24.13 -6.89
CA ALA A 1095 -28.97 -25.44 -6.27
C ALA A 1095 -28.28 -26.44 -7.23
N LEU A 1096 -28.54 -26.31 -8.53
CA LEU A 1096 -27.93 -27.13 -9.57
C LEU A 1096 -26.51 -26.66 -9.96
N CYS A 1097 -26.15 -25.41 -9.63
CA CYS A 1097 -24.85 -24.81 -9.92
C CYS A 1097 -23.69 -25.26 -8.98
N ARG A 1098 -23.83 -26.39 -8.27
CA ARG A 1098 -22.88 -26.86 -7.23
C ARG A 1098 -22.59 -25.81 -6.16
N THR A 1099 -23.61 -25.06 -5.77
CA THR A 1099 -23.50 -24.04 -4.74
C THR A 1099 -24.03 -24.60 -3.42
N GLU A 1100 -23.41 -24.22 -2.31
CA GLU A 1100 -23.84 -24.61 -0.97
C GLU A 1100 -24.38 -23.38 -0.25
N PRO A 1101 -25.41 -23.47 0.61
CA PRO A 1101 -25.81 -22.33 1.44
C PRO A 1101 -24.61 -21.74 2.23
N ASP A 1102 -24.53 -20.42 2.38
CA ASP A 1102 -23.44 -19.83 3.19
C ASP A 1102 -23.74 -19.92 4.69
N ASP A 1103 -23.09 -20.86 5.38
CA ASP A 1103 -23.19 -21.08 6.83
C ASP A 1103 -22.74 -19.88 7.70
N HIS A 1104 -22.09 -18.87 7.09
CA HIS A 1104 -21.68 -17.62 7.75
C HIS A 1104 -22.24 -16.38 7.03
N PRO A 1105 -23.57 -16.16 7.05
CA PRO A 1105 -24.20 -15.07 6.34
C PRO A 1105 -24.08 -13.77 7.14
N ILE A 1106 -22.84 -13.28 7.32
CA ILE A 1106 -22.66 -11.85 7.58
C ILE A 1106 -23.12 -11.16 6.31
N MET A 1107 -24.35 -10.64 6.32
CA MET A 1107 -24.80 -9.66 5.33
C MET A 1107 -23.70 -8.58 5.31
N PRO A 1108 -22.97 -8.39 4.21
CA PRO A 1108 -22.00 -7.30 4.15
C PRO A 1108 -22.76 -6.04 4.54
N ILE A 1109 -22.15 -5.15 5.34
CA ILE A 1109 -22.75 -3.86 5.72
C ILE A 1109 -22.91 -3.02 4.44
N TYR A 1110 -23.90 -3.37 3.62
CA TYR A 1110 -24.53 -2.51 2.66
C TYR A 1110 -25.52 -1.73 3.49
N ASP A 1111 -25.18 -0.48 3.76
CA ASP A 1111 -26.07 0.49 4.37
C ASP A 1111 -27.20 0.76 3.37
N VAL A 1112 -28.24 -0.10 3.39
CA VAL A 1112 -29.38 -0.04 2.47
C VAL A 1112 -30.08 1.32 2.59
N THR A 1113 -30.06 1.91 3.79
CA THR A 1113 -30.53 3.27 4.10
C THR A 1113 -29.73 4.39 3.44
N LYS A 1114 -28.46 4.17 3.05
CA LYS A 1114 -27.69 5.16 2.26
C LYS A 1114 -28.02 5.14 0.76
N MET A 1115 -28.60 4.05 0.24
CA MET A 1115 -29.05 4.00 -1.16
C MET A 1115 -30.40 4.69 -1.36
N GLU A 1116 -31.22 4.84 -0.31
CA GLU A 1116 -32.48 5.60 -0.37
C GLU A 1116 -32.30 7.12 -0.56
N ARG A 1117 -31.06 7.65 -0.48
CA ARG A 1117 -30.78 9.10 -0.51
C ARG A 1117 -30.22 9.64 -1.82
N TYR A 1118 -30.30 8.90 -2.93
CA TYR A 1118 -29.92 9.42 -4.26
C TYR A 1118 -31.15 9.55 -5.18
N PRO A 1119 -31.82 10.71 -5.21
CA PRO A 1119 -32.63 11.09 -6.36
C PRO A 1119 -31.73 11.80 -7.40
N GLY A 1120 -31.72 11.29 -8.62
CA GLY A 1120 -31.38 12.05 -9.83
C GLY A 1120 -29.92 12.02 -10.31
N SER A 1121 -29.66 11.28 -11.39
CA SER A 1121 -29.07 11.86 -12.60
C SER A 1121 -29.18 10.90 -13.78
N CYS A 1122 -29.63 11.46 -14.89
CA CYS A 1122 -30.23 10.86 -16.07
C CYS A 1122 -29.31 9.95 -16.90
N TRP A 1123 -29.88 8.85 -17.40
CA TRP A 1123 -29.54 8.27 -18.70
C TRP A 1123 -30.45 8.89 -19.76
N GLY A 1124 -29.86 9.46 -20.80
CA GLY A 1124 -30.55 9.74 -22.06
C GLY A 1124 -30.09 8.73 -23.10
N ALA A 1125 -31.02 7.93 -23.60
CA ALA A 1125 -30.85 7.11 -24.80
C ALA A 1125 -31.24 7.96 -26.03
N THR A 1126 -30.50 7.84 -27.11
CA THR A 1126 -30.94 8.27 -28.45
C THR A 1126 -31.49 7.07 -29.20
N ASN A 1127 -32.69 7.23 -29.76
CA ASN A 1127 -32.90 6.87 -31.16
C ASN A 1127 -32.18 7.88 -32.04
#